data_AF-A0A7S3ZLY4-F1
#
_entry.id   AF-A0A7S3ZLY4-F1
#
_cell.length_a   1.000
_cell.length_b   1.000
_cell.length_c   1.000
_cell.angle_alpha   90.00
_cell.angle_beta   90.00
_cell.angle_gamma   90.00
#
_symmetry.space_group_name_H-M   'P 1'
#
loop_
_entity.id
_entity.type
_entity.pdbx_description
1 polymer ?
#
loop_
_entity_poly.entity_id
_entity_poly.type
_entity_poly.pdbx_seq_one_letter_code
_entity_poly.pdbx_strand_id
1 'polypeptide(L)'
;MSQQPPIKKRKGDVLGGLVASVQETAREVGGLHARDAAKGAASLVAKEQSLKGANVEASLANALNALRTAAQGIGGAIEVECRIGVACEKGAGLGSATAAAKRFVAGRRGCGAVAIGGSSDFCPGVSEVSFREAQENVERCQSVSWTESVESTFGAETGPRLVVSSDGRQRLEQKSKLDTHDFALPSAAYDVRLQVASEANLPLAQLPEPTKKHWTFRRIKKRRSCAPASFRGWRVDLTEVTRHDYTVDKLTTQTALEVAKGKGPPPASSSTVYEVEVELDSAATQRWLALPMGVSQEEKMIADVLSAVLRVLNPVEATDTRGNPAVPAPKMLQNIAKSVLRGIQAGQSRAFPGAMPVGLARRNMKDVRSNYFVAEKSDGERRLLVAVHDKAAGKVRCCLVDRKGTVEVARVTGGKPLKPGTVLDGEIVRNLAHQAPVFLIFDVLHNGQEDVSQATFSQRYFGGLSSKTLKDCLSTKCPPPTATKEDGMHDDGSFQVAVHQPSDPNDALLKDAPALPLVPKRFVSSRRCGEILAKITQDNDEEGSVPFGCRVSRDGAFRTHRSDGLVFVPDTPYIAGTDHSLLKWKARDQLTVDLTVRGAGKGEGLGFFAVDDDGGDVDCSKHVHLSEQDAARLRADVADRPSRVTVAELGLDSSSGLWVYHAVRPDKEGGNHFDTFLSTLLLHAESPSEPELRYRLSSPTDDWAKREEGALLAAASPWREQFSKSQNRPFWWNSVTDEKSWARPAPFLSL
;
A
#
# COMPACT_ATOMS: atom_id res chain seq x y z
N MET A 1 -48.37 70.32 17.01
CA MET A 1 -48.08 70.86 15.67
C MET A 1 -48.16 69.72 14.65
N SER A 2 -49.02 69.92 13.64
CA SER A 2 -49.14 69.23 12.33
C SER A 2 -49.03 67.69 12.21
N GLN A 3 -50.21 67.08 12.24
CA GLN A 3 -50.78 66.08 11.31
C GLN A 3 -49.85 65.14 10.49
N GLN A 4 -49.96 63.84 10.75
CA GLN A 4 -49.75 62.77 9.76
C GLN A 4 -51.08 62.40 9.08
N PRO A 5 -51.11 62.08 7.76
CA PRO A 5 -52.26 61.46 7.11
C PRO A 5 -52.19 59.91 7.18
N PRO A 6 -53.30 59.19 6.97
CA PRO A 6 -53.35 57.74 7.14
C PRO A 6 -52.81 56.99 5.91
N ILE A 7 -52.01 55.96 6.15
CA ILE A 7 -51.51 55.04 5.12
C ILE A 7 -52.66 54.12 4.67
N LYS A 8 -53.12 54.29 3.42
CA LYS A 8 -54.00 53.36 2.72
C LYS A 8 -53.23 52.10 2.32
N LYS A 9 -53.80 50.93 2.63
CA LYS A 9 -53.43 49.62 2.07
C LYS A 9 -53.49 49.65 0.53
N ARG A 10 -52.40 49.28 -0.14
CA ARG A 10 -52.42 48.75 -1.52
C ARG A 10 -51.57 47.50 -1.58
N LYS A 11 -52.21 46.39 -1.99
CA LYS A 11 -51.57 45.17 -2.49
C LYS A 11 -50.78 45.55 -3.74
N GLY A 12 -49.49 45.23 -3.78
CA GLY A 12 -48.61 45.48 -4.91
C GLY A 12 -47.35 44.64 -4.80
N ASP A 13 -47.33 43.57 -5.59
CA ASP A 13 -46.22 42.74 -6.03
C ASP A 13 -44.81 42.99 -5.42
N VAL A 14 -44.48 42.24 -4.37
CA VAL A 14 -43.13 42.17 -3.75
C VAL A 14 -42.28 41.06 -4.39
N LEU A 15 -42.87 40.21 -5.24
CA LEU A 15 -42.16 39.09 -5.89
C LEU A 15 -41.50 39.51 -7.20
N GLY A 16 -42.11 40.43 -7.96
CA GLY A 16 -41.56 40.89 -9.25
C GLY A 16 -40.24 41.67 -9.14
N GLY A 17 -40.04 42.44 -8.07
CA GLY A 17 -38.83 43.23 -7.85
C GLY A 17 -37.62 42.42 -7.35
N LEU A 18 -37.87 41.32 -6.61
CA LEU A 18 -36.80 40.47 -6.08
C LEU A 18 -36.19 39.56 -7.16
N VAL A 19 -36.99 39.15 -8.15
CA VAL A 19 -36.57 38.28 -9.26
C VAL A 19 -35.69 39.03 -10.27
N ALA A 20 -35.93 40.32 -10.48
CA ALA A 20 -35.10 41.15 -11.38
C ALA A 20 -33.71 41.44 -10.78
N SER A 21 -33.61 41.73 -9.48
CA SER A 21 -32.33 41.99 -8.80
C SER A 21 -31.45 40.73 -8.65
N VAL A 22 -32.07 39.54 -8.50
CA VAL A 22 -31.35 38.26 -8.45
C VAL A 22 -30.85 37.82 -9.84
N GLN A 23 -31.56 38.16 -10.92
CA GLN A 23 -31.14 37.81 -12.29
C GLN A 23 -30.01 38.70 -12.83
N GLU A 24 -29.92 39.96 -12.37
CA GLU A 24 -28.85 40.88 -12.77
C GLU A 24 -27.55 40.59 -11.98
N THR A 25 -27.65 40.25 -10.69
CA THR A 25 -26.52 39.79 -9.87
C THR A 25 -25.99 38.40 -10.31
N ALA A 26 -26.87 37.52 -10.81
CA ALA A 26 -26.47 36.20 -11.32
C ALA A 26 -25.69 36.25 -12.65
N ARG A 27 -25.81 37.33 -13.44
CA ARG A 27 -25.07 37.50 -14.70
C ARG A 27 -23.64 38.00 -14.50
N GLU A 28 -23.36 38.79 -13.46
CA GLU A 28 -22.00 39.27 -13.16
C GLU A 28 -21.21 38.29 -12.26
N VAL A 29 -21.87 37.59 -11.33
CA VAL A 29 -21.21 36.63 -10.41
C VAL A 29 -20.92 35.28 -11.09
N GLY A 30 -21.73 34.88 -12.09
CA GLY A 30 -21.56 33.62 -12.83
C GLY A 30 -20.30 33.57 -13.73
N GLY A 31 -19.80 34.71 -14.20
CA GLY A 31 -18.60 34.80 -15.03
C GLY A 31 -17.28 34.81 -14.25
N LEU A 32 -17.30 35.33 -13.02
CA LEU A 32 -16.12 35.41 -12.14
C LEU A 32 -15.89 34.09 -11.40
N HIS A 33 -16.92 33.47 -10.83
CA HIS A 33 -16.75 32.19 -10.12
C HIS A 33 -16.49 30.99 -11.03
N ALA A 34 -16.97 30.98 -12.28
CA ALA A 34 -16.61 29.91 -13.23
C ALA A 34 -15.14 30.00 -13.65
N ARG A 35 -14.60 31.22 -13.82
CA ARG A 35 -13.18 31.45 -14.10
C ARG A 35 -12.29 31.19 -12.89
N ASP A 36 -12.74 31.51 -11.69
CA ASP A 36 -11.98 31.25 -10.45
C ASP A 36 -12.06 29.79 -10.01
N ALA A 37 -13.17 29.10 -10.25
CA ALA A 37 -13.26 27.64 -10.07
C ALA A 37 -12.43 26.90 -11.13
N ALA A 38 -12.42 27.38 -12.39
CA ALA A 38 -11.57 26.84 -13.44
C ALA A 38 -10.08 27.17 -13.22
N LYS A 39 -9.73 28.35 -12.69
CA LYS A 39 -8.36 28.69 -12.27
C LYS A 39 -7.93 27.94 -11.01
N GLY A 40 -8.84 27.70 -10.07
CA GLY A 40 -8.60 26.87 -8.89
C GLY A 40 -8.37 25.41 -9.27
N ALA A 41 -9.20 24.87 -10.16
CA ALA A 41 -9.04 23.54 -10.74
C ALA A 41 -7.78 23.46 -11.61
N ALA A 42 -7.49 24.44 -12.45
CA ALA A 42 -6.27 24.48 -13.26
C ALA A 42 -5.00 24.71 -12.40
N SER A 43 -5.08 25.44 -11.30
CA SER A 43 -3.99 25.61 -10.33
C SER A 43 -3.75 24.33 -9.51
N LEU A 44 -4.81 23.57 -9.19
CA LEU A 44 -4.73 22.25 -8.58
C LEU A 44 -4.15 21.23 -9.56
N VAL A 45 -4.60 21.23 -10.82
CA VAL A 45 -4.08 20.40 -11.91
C VAL A 45 -2.65 20.77 -12.27
N ALA A 46 -2.27 22.06 -12.23
CA ALA A 46 -0.90 22.51 -12.46
C ALA A 46 0.02 22.18 -11.27
N LYS A 47 -0.47 22.24 -10.03
CA LYS A 47 0.25 21.72 -8.85
C LYS A 47 0.37 20.19 -8.86
N GLU A 48 -0.63 19.47 -9.38
CA GLU A 48 -0.56 18.02 -9.61
C GLU A 48 0.39 17.67 -10.76
N GLN A 49 0.46 18.49 -11.81
CA GLN A 49 1.40 18.31 -12.92
C GLN A 49 2.85 18.60 -12.52
N SER A 50 3.11 19.51 -11.56
CA SER A 50 4.47 19.84 -11.14
C SER A 50 5.15 18.79 -10.25
N LEU A 51 4.46 17.69 -9.90
CA LEU A 51 4.96 16.62 -9.04
C LEU A 51 5.13 15.27 -9.76
N LYS A 52 4.97 15.21 -11.09
CA LYS A 52 5.25 13.99 -11.85
C LYS A 52 6.75 13.82 -12.05
N GLY A 53 7.35 12.89 -11.31
CA GLY A 53 8.72 12.43 -11.58
C GLY A 53 8.87 11.91 -13.01
N ALA A 54 10.10 11.76 -13.50
CA ALA A 54 10.36 11.17 -14.80
C ALA A 54 9.98 9.68 -14.79
N ASN A 55 9.69 9.09 -15.95
CA ASN A 55 9.47 7.65 -16.03
C ASN A 55 10.68 6.89 -15.41
N VAL A 56 10.40 5.91 -14.55
CA VAL A 56 11.43 5.23 -13.73
C VAL A 56 12.41 4.51 -14.64
N GLU A 57 11.90 3.74 -15.61
CA GLU A 57 12.70 2.97 -16.56
C GLU A 57 13.64 3.88 -17.36
N ALA A 58 13.13 4.99 -17.89
CA ALA A 58 13.92 5.98 -18.61
C ALA A 58 14.99 6.64 -17.73
N SER A 59 14.68 6.91 -16.46
CA SER A 59 15.62 7.50 -15.51
C SER A 59 16.75 6.54 -15.16
N LEU A 60 16.44 5.26 -14.96
CA LEU A 60 17.41 4.20 -14.74
C LEU A 60 18.30 3.99 -15.96
N ALA A 61 17.74 3.96 -17.18
CA ALA A 61 18.53 3.81 -18.41
C ALA A 61 19.52 4.96 -18.63
N ASN A 62 19.11 6.20 -18.33
CA ASN A 62 19.99 7.36 -18.41
C ASN A 62 21.12 7.30 -17.38
N ALA A 63 20.83 6.86 -16.14
CA ALA A 63 21.87 6.70 -15.12
C ALA A 63 22.83 5.55 -15.41
N LEU A 64 22.34 4.39 -15.88
CA LEU A 64 23.21 3.30 -16.32
C LEU A 64 24.17 3.80 -17.42
N ASN A 65 23.69 4.55 -18.41
CA ASN A 65 24.57 5.12 -19.44
C ASN A 65 25.64 6.09 -18.88
N ALA A 66 25.29 6.90 -17.87
CA ALA A 66 26.23 7.79 -17.20
C ALA A 66 27.29 7.01 -16.41
N LEU A 67 26.87 6.02 -15.61
CA LEU A 67 27.74 5.13 -14.85
C LEU A 67 28.69 4.36 -15.78
N ARG A 68 28.21 3.91 -16.94
CA ARG A 68 29.03 3.24 -17.95
C ARG A 68 30.15 4.15 -18.45
N THR A 69 29.82 5.41 -18.71
CA THR A 69 30.79 6.41 -19.14
C THR A 69 31.88 6.61 -18.08
N ALA A 70 31.51 6.62 -16.79
CA ALA A 70 32.47 6.72 -15.68
C ALA A 70 33.34 5.46 -15.49
N ALA A 71 32.84 4.28 -15.86
CA ALA A 71 33.55 3.01 -15.74
C ALA A 71 34.46 2.69 -16.94
N GLN A 72 34.33 3.41 -18.06
CA GLN A 72 35.14 3.16 -19.26
C GLN A 72 36.64 3.38 -18.99
N GLY A 73 37.46 2.42 -19.41
CA GLY A 73 38.92 2.50 -19.31
C GLY A 73 39.47 2.25 -17.90
N ILE A 74 38.63 1.94 -16.91
CA ILE A 74 39.07 1.56 -15.57
C ILE A 74 39.54 0.10 -15.57
N GLY A 75 40.74 -0.16 -15.06
CA GLY A 75 41.26 -1.51 -14.86
C GLY A 75 40.74 -2.14 -13.56
N GLY A 76 40.41 -3.43 -13.60
CA GLY A 76 39.89 -4.19 -12.44
C GLY A 76 38.51 -4.80 -12.72
N ALA A 77 37.95 -5.50 -11.72
CA ALA A 77 36.57 -5.95 -11.81
C ALA A 77 35.65 -4.74 -11.58
N ILE A 78 34.68 -4.53 -12.48
CA ILE A 78 33.65 -3.51 -12.33
C ILE A 78 32.42 -4.17 -11.73
N GLU A 79 31.82 -3.49 -10.77
CA GLU A 79 30.58 -3.87 -10.13
C GLU A 79 29.55 -2.77 -10.33
N VAL A 80 28.37 -3.16 -10.85
CA VAL A 80 27.21 -2.28 -10.98
C VAL A 80 26.16 -2.77 -9.99
N GLU A 81 25.81 -1.91 -9.04
CA GLU A 81 24.88 -2.28 -7.96
C GLU A 81 23.82 -1.19 -7.75
N CYS A 82 22.60 -1.64 -7.45
CA CYS A 82 21.50 -0.83 -6.99
C CYS A 82 21.22 -1.14 -5.52
N ARG A 83 21.16 -0.11 -4.68
CA ARG A 83 20.92 -0.23 -3.23
C ARG A 83 19.60 0.41 -2.87
N ILE A 84 18.86 -0.22 -1.97
CA ILE A 84 17.61 0.32 -1.42
C ILE A 84 17.91 0.96 -0.06
N GLY A 85 17.35 2.14 0.18
CA GLY A 85 17.65 2.92 1.36
C GLY A 85 16.80 4.18 1.50
N VAL A 86 17.26 5.11 2.32
CA VAL A 86 16.56 6.35 2.62
C VAL A 86 17.45 7.53 2.24
N ALA A 87 16.91 8.49 1.50
CA ALA A 87 17.59 9.77 1.29
C ALA A 87 17.56 10.60 2.58
N CYS A 88 18.72 11.13 2.97
CA CYS A 88 18.94 11.83 4.24
C CYS A 88 19.67 13.16 4.01
N GLU A 89 19.65 14.09 4.97
CA GLU A 89 20.44 15.34 4.87
C GLU A 89 21.94 15.03 4.84
N LYS A 90 22.71 15.83 4.09
CA LYS A 90 24.16 15.66 4.02
C LYS A 90 24.81 15.78 5.40
N GLY A 91 25.61 14.78 5.77
CA GLY A 91 26.24 14.65 7.08
C GLY A 91 25.36 14.03 8.16
N ALA A 92 24.11 13.68 7.85
CA ALA A 92 23.20 13.06 8.79
C ALA A 92 23.10 11.54 8.57
N GLY A 93 23.54 10.77 9.57
CA GLY A 93 23.28 9.34 9.62
C GLY A 93 21.88 9.01 10.14
N LEU A 94 21.42 7.79 9.88
CA LEU A 94 20.31 7.16 10.61
C LEU A 94 20.55 7.34 12.13
N GLY A 95 19.57 7.89 12.86
CA GLY A 95 19.68 8.22 14.28
C GLY A 95 20.04 9.68 14.62
N SER A 96 20.41 10.53 13.65
CA SER A 96 20.68 11.95 13.92
C SER A 96 19.41 12.80 13.99
N ALA A 97 19.36 13.72 14.96
CA ALA A 97 18.29 14.71 15.10
C ALA A 97 18.08 15.57 13.85
N THR A 98 19.18 15.81 13.13
CA THR A 98 19.29 16.73 12.01
C THR A 98 19.23 16.00 10.68
N ALA A 99 18.72 14.76 10.63
CA ALA A 99 18.64 13.96 9.39
C ALA A 99 17.52 14.37 8.42
N ALA A 100 16.85 15.49 8.68
CA ALA A 100 15.66 15.87 7.96
C ALA A 100 16.00 16.69 6.70
N ALA A 101 16.38 16.01 5.61
CA ALA A 101 16.26 16.59 4.28
C ALA A 101 15.27 15.81 3.41
N LYS A 102 14.55 16.62 2.63
CA LYS A 102 13.44 16.37 1.70
C LYS A 102 13.42 14.97 1.10
N ARG A 103 12.46 14.17 1.55
CA ARG A 103 11.83 13.19 0.69
C ARG A 103 10.82 13.94 -0.18
N PHE A 104 10.85 13.72 -1.49
CA PHE A 104 9.86 14.30 -2.39
C PHE A 104 8.53 13.59 -2.13
N VAL A 105 7.65 14.23 -1.34
CA VAL A 105 6.30 13.71 -1.16
C VAL A 105 5.49 14.07 -2.40
N ALA A 106 5.58 13.23 -3.44
CA ALA A 106 4.54 13.29 -4.46
C ALA A 106 3.22 13.00 -3.74
N GLY A 107 2.26 13.93 -3.85
CA GLY A 107 0.87 13.55 -3.61
C GLY A 107 0.61 12.28 -4.42
N ARG A 108 -0.12 11.31 -3.86
CA ARG A 108 -0.32 9.94 -4.40
C ARG A 108 -0.81 9.84 -5.86
N ARG A 109 -0.90 10.94 -6.60
CA ARG A 109 -1.20 11.07 -8.02
C ARG A 109 -0.01 11.71 -8.77
N GLY A 110 1.02 10.91 -9.04
CA GLY A 110 2.17 11.29 -9.87
C GLY A 110 3.39 10.41 -9.63
N CYS A 111 3.46 9.24 -10.28
CA CYS A 111 4.57 8.28 -10.16
C CYS A 111 5.70 8.59 -11.14
N GLY A 112 6.94 8.52 -10.64
CA GLY A 112 8.16 8.61 -11.42
C GLY A 112 9.39 8.65 -10.51
N ALA A 113 10.58 8.51 -11.08
CA ALA A 113 11.83 8.71 -10.36
C ALA A 113 12.18 10.21 -10.32
N VAL A 114 12.60 10.68 -9.15
CA VAL A 114 13.10 12.05 -8.97
C VAL A 114 14.57 11.97 -8.61
N ALA A 115 15.45 12.54 -9.45
CA ALA A 115 16.88 12.57 -9.17
C ALA A 115 17.16 13.37 -7.89
N ILE A 116 17.98 12.81 -7.03
CA ILE A 116 18.41 13.42 -5.77
C ILE A 116 19.79 14.06 -6.01
N GLY A 117 19.93 15.36 -5.73
CA GLY A 117 21.17 16.10 -5.98
C GLY A 117 21.47 17.16 -4.92
N GLY A 118 22.75 17.57 -4.84
CA GLY A 118 23.19 18.72 -4.03
C GLY A 118 23.59 18.40 -2.58
N SER A 119 22.64 18.57 -1.65
CA SER A 119 22.84 18.66 -0.18
C SER A 119 22.27 17.47 0.62
N SER A 120 22.11 16.33 -0.03
CA SER A 120 21.54 15.11 0.55
C SER A 120 22.52 13.94 0.44
N ASP A 121 22.57 13.11 1.48
CA ASP A 121 23.21 11.82 1.47
C ASP A 121 22.17 10.71 1.23
N PHE A 122 22.65 9.50 0.93
CA PHE A 122 21.82 8.30 0.87
C PHE A 122 22.30 7.33 1.95
N CYS A 123 21.37 6.95 2.80
CA CYS A 123 21.57 6.06 3.92
C CYS A 123 21.07 4.66 3.50
N PRO A 124 21.95 3.69 3.17
CA PRO A 124 21.53 2.37 2.74
C PRO A 124 20.85 1.61 3.87
N GLY A 125 19.91 0.75 3.49
CA GLY A 125 19.23 -0.18 4.39
C GLY A 125 17.76 0.14 4.61
N VAL A 126 17.02 -0.89 4.99
CA VAL A 126 15.57 -0.91 5.19
C VAL A 126 15.24 -1.34 6.62
N SER A 127 13.99 -1.16 7.04
CA SER A 127 13.50 -1.71 8.31
C SER A 127 13.52 -3.24 8.28
N GLU A 128 13.60 -3.87 9.46
CA GLU A 128 13.54 -5.33 9.58
C GLU A 128 12.26 -5.92 8.95
N VAL A 129 11.14 -5.21 9.07
CA VAL A 129 9.86 -5.63 8.49
C VAL A 129 9.95 -5.62 6.96
N SER A 130 10.39 -4.51 6.37
CA SER A 130 10.54 -4.41 4.92
C SER A 130 11.62 -5.35 4.35
N PHE A 131 12.65 -5.66 5.12
CA PHE A 131 13.65 -6.67 4.76
C PHE A 131 13.02 -8.06 4.60
N ARG A 132 12.18 -8.47 5.57
CA ARG A 132 11.46 -9.74 5.50
C ARG A 132 10.44 -9.77 4.36
N GLU A 133 9.72 -8.67 4.15
CA GLU A 133 8.79 -8.53 3.01
C GLU A 133 9.51 -8.67 1.67
N ALA A 134 10.68 -8.05 1.49
CA ALA A 134 11.48 -8.20 0.28
C ALA A 134 11.91 -9.65 0.07
N GLN A 135 12.32 -10.36 1.12
CA GLN A 135 12.65 -11.79 1.04
C GLN A 135 11.46 -12.64 0.62
N GLU A 136 10.31 -12.47 1.28
CA GLU A 136 9.08 -13.19 0.94
C GLU A 136 8.63 -12.91 -0.49
N ASN A 137 8.76 -11.66 -0.95
CA ASN A 137 8.42 -11.28 -2.31
C ASN A 137 9.30 -11.99 -3.34
N VAL A 138 10.61 -12.07 -3.10
CA VAL A 138 11.53 -12.81 -3.97
C VAL A 138 11.21 -14.30 -3.95
N GLU A 139 10.92 -14.89 -2.78
CA GLU A 139 10.55 -16.31 -2.67
C GLU A 139 9.24 -16.67 -3.42
N ARG A 140 8.40 -15.68 -3.72
CA ARG A 140 7.20 -15.84 -4.56
C ARG A 140 7.50 -15.84 -6.06
N CYS A 141 8.68 -15.39 -6.49
CA CYS A 141 9.13 -15.50 -7.88
C CYS A 141 9.43 -16.98 -8.23
N GLN A 142 9.35 -17.33 -9.51
CA GLN A 142 9.61 -18.70 -9.95
C GLN A 142 11.10 -19.06 -9.87
N SER A 143 11.40 -20.29 -9.44
CA SER A 143 12.74 -20.89 -9.52
C SER A 143 13.83 -20.13 -8.75
N VAL A 144 13.55 -19.75 -7.50
CA VAL A 144 14.54 -19.10 -6.63
C VAL A 144 15.34 -20.14 -5.85
N SER A 145 16.67 -20.12 -6.03
CA SER A 145 17.62 -20.83 -5.18
C SER A 145 18.46 -19.82 -4.40
N TRP A 146 18.47 -19.98 -3.08
CA TRP A 146 19.23 -19.12 -2.19
C TRP A 146 20.59 -19.74 -1.89
N THR A 147 21.63 -18.91 -1.90
CA THR A 147 22.93 -19.22 -1.33
C THR A 147 23.14 -18.36 -0.10
N GLU A 148 23.60 -19.00 0.98
CA GLU A 148 23.89 -18.30 2.24
C GLU A 148 25.39 -18.16 2.41
N SER A 149 25.82 -16.98 2.86
CA SER A 149 27.21 -16.72 3.21
C SER A 149 27.29 -15.85 4.45
N VAL A 150 28.32 -16.09 5.26
CA VAL A 150 28.62 -15.28 6.42
C VAL A 150 30.07 -14.82 6.32
N GLU A 151 30.26 -13.51 6.27
CA GLU A 151 31.58 -12.89 6.15
C GLU A 151 31.80 -11.85 7.24
N SER A 152 33.01 -11.79 7.79
CA SER A 152 33.46 -10.71 8.66
C SER A 152 34.38 -9.79 7.89
N THR A 153 33.95 -8.55 7.71
CA THR A 153 34.74 -7.48 7.07
C THR A 153 35.31 -6.57 8.14
N PHE A 154 36.63 -6.45 8.18
CA PHE A 154 37.37 -5.51 9.03
C PHE A 154 37.82 -4.33 8.17
N GLY A 155 37.60 -3.12 8.68
CA GLY A 155 37.87 -1.89 7.93
C GLY A 155 38.22 -0.70 8.83
N ALA A 156 38.74 0.35 8.19
CA ALA A 156 38.85 1.70 8.73
C ALA A 156 38.11 2.69 7.82
N GLU A 157 38.11 3.97 8.20
CA GLU A 157 37.48 5.04 7.39
C GLU A 157 38.02 5.09 5.96
N THR A 158 39.32 4.80 5.79
CA THR A 158 39.99 4.75 4.49
C THR A 158 40.91 3.54 4.40
N GLY A 159 41.01 2.93 3.22
CA GLY A 159 41.94 1.84 2.93
C GLY A 159 41.27 0.51 2.57
N PRO A 160 42.07 -0.56 2.37
CA PRO A 160 41.55 -1.87 2.00
C PRO A 160 40.81 -2.51 3.16
N ARG A 161 39.96 -3.49 2.86
CA ARG A 161 39.15 -4.23 3.83
C ARG A 161 39.64 -5.68 3.91
N LEU A 162 39.88 -6.16 5.12
CA LEU A 162 40.15 -7.58 5.34
C LEU A 162 38.82 -8.32 5.47
N VAL A 163 38.54 -9.22 4.53
CA VAL A 163 37.36 -10.08 4.57
C VAL A 163 37.76 -11.48 5.00
N VAL A 164 37.06 -12.00 6.00
CA VAL A 164 37.22 -13.36 6.53
C VAL A 164 35.90 -14.09 6.39
N SER A 165 35.85 -15.11 5.55
CA SER A 165 34.67 -15.97 5.40
C SER A 165 34.54 -16.96 6.56
N SER A 166 33.33 -17.51 6.74
CA SER A 166 33.03 -18.47 7.80
C SER A 166 33.89 -19.74 7.77
N ASP A 167 34.39 -20.13 6.60
CA ASP A 167 35.33 -21.25 6.41
C ASP A 167 36.81 -20.88 6.70
N GLY A 168 37.06 -19.62 7.09
CA GLY A 168 38.39 -19.11 7.47
C GLY A 168 39.23 -18.60 6.30
N ARG A 169 38.74 -18.59 5.06
CA ARG A 169 39.46 -17.97 3.94
C ARG A 169 39.54 -16.45 4.13
N GLN A 170 40.64 -15.87 3.66
CA GLN A 170 40.95 -14.45 3.84
C GLN A 170 41.23 -13.81 2.49
N ARG A 171 40.69 -12.61 2.28
CA ARG A 171 41.03 -11.75 1.14
C ARG A 171 41.16 -10.30 1.57
N LEU A 172 42.08 -9.58 0.94
CA LEU A 172 42.24 -8.15 1.12
C LEU A 172 41.62 -7.46 -0.10
N GLU A 173 40.53 -6.75 0.12
CA GLU A 173 39.69 -6.20 -0.95
C GLU A 173 39.76 -4.67 -0.90
N GLN A 174 39.99 -4.04 -2.04
CA GLN A 174 39.91 -2.59 -2.19
C GLN A 174 38.79 -2.27 -3.17
N LYS A 175 37.69 -1.72 -2.64
CA LYS A 175 36.55 -1.22 -3.41
C LYS A 175 36.64 0.29 -3.53
N SER A 176 36.69 0.79 -4.76
CA SER A 176 36.75 2.22 -5.08
C SER A 176 35.48 2.64 -5.81
N LYS A 177 34.68 3.49 -5.18
CA LYS A 177 33.47 4.05 -5.79
C LYS A 177 33.85 4.96 -6.97
N LEU A 178 33.27 4.71 -8.14
CA LEU A 178 33.53 5.48 -9.34
C LEU A 178 32.46 6.57 -9.54
N ASP A 179 31.19 6.19 -9.50
CA ASP A 179 30.07 7.12 -9.67
C ASP A 179 28.76 6.61 -9.02
N THR A 180 27.81 7.53 -8.77
CA THR A 180 26.50 7.25 -8.14
C THR A 180 25.40 8.14 -8.68
N HIS A 181 24.22 7.56 -8.84
CA HIS A 181 22.96 8.25 -9.09
C HIS A 181 21.90 7.84 -8.07
N ASP A 182 21.34 8.82 -7.38
CA ASP A 182 20.32 8.62 -6.35
C ASP A 182 18.95 9.05 -6.85
N PHE A 183 17.93 8.27 -6.56
CA PHE A 183 16.56 8.50 -6.98
C PHE A 183 15.59 8.36 -5.80
N ALA A 184 14.78 9.40 -5.60
CA ALA A 184 13.60 9.29 -4.77
C ALA A 184 12.50 8.59 -5.58
N LEU A 185 11.82 7.63 -4.94
CA LEU A 185 10.68 6.92 -5.49
C LEU A 185 9.44 7.22 -4.65
N PRO A 186 8.69 8.29 -4.93
CA PRO A 186 7.60 8.76 -4.06
C PRO A 186 6.48 7.75 -3.84
N SER A 187 6.27 6.86 -4.81
CA SER A 187 5.28 5.79 -4.75
C SER A 187 5.77 4.53 -4.04
N ALA A 188 7.04 4.46 -3.65
CA ALA A 188 7.64 3.30 -3.01
C ALA A 188 7.96 3.58 -1.54
N ALA A 189 8.17 2.53 -0.75
CA ALA A 189 8.53 2.69 0.65
C ALA A 189 9.92 3.32 0.80
N TYR A 190 10.88 2.94 -0.04
CA TYR A 190 12.27 3.38 0.03
C TYR A 190 12.74 4.06 -1.27
N ASP A 191 13.87 4.75 -1.18
CA ASP A 191 14.58 5.37 -2.28
C ASP A 191 15.66 4.41 -2.80
N VAL A 192 16.25 4.72 -3.96
CA VAL A 192 17.25 3.85 -4.58
C VAL A 192 18.51 4.60 -4.98
N ARG A 193 19.66 3.96 -4.82
CA ARG A 193 20.97 4.43 -5.30
C ARG A 193 21.50 3.43 -6.30
N LEU A 194 21.73 3.87 -7.53
CA LEU A 194 22.46 3.12 -8.54
C LEU A 194 23.92 3.57 -8.55
N GLN A 195 24.86 2.64 -8.51
CA GLN A 195 26.28 2.97 -8.42
C GLN A 195 27.16 2.01 -9.18
N VAL A 196 28.35 2.50 -9.53
CA VAL A 196 29.41 1.70 -10.12
C VAL A 196 30.69 1.85 -9.29
N ALA A 197 31.35 0.73 -9.03
CA ALA A 197 32.59 0.66 -8.28
C ALA A 197 33.59 -0.26 -8.99
N SER A 198 34.88 -0.02 -8.76
CA SER A 198 35.93 -0.97 -9.10
C SER A 198 36.34 -1.76 -7.87
N GLU A 199 36.50 -3.07 -8.03
CA GLU A 199 37.00 -3.97 -7.01
C GLU A 199 38.35 -4.55 -7.43
N ALA A 200 39.32 -4.47 -6.52
CA ALA A 200 40.64 -5.07 -6.67
C ALA A 200 40.95 -5.98 -5.48
N ASN A 201 41.33 -7.22 -5.78
CA ASN A 201 41.90 -8.12 -4.79
C ASN A 201 43.39 -7.82 -4.66
N LEU A 202 43.80 -7.38 -3.48
CA LEU A 202 45.19 -7.09 -3.15
C LEU A 202 45.88 -8.34 -2.56
N PRO A 203 47.19 -8.51 -2.77
CA PRO A 203 47.95 -9.54 -2.09
C PRO A 203 47.86 -9.38 -0.56
N LEU A 204 47.62 -10.48 0.17
CA LEU A 204 47.60 -10.48 1.64
C LEU A 204 48.92 -9.98 2.27
N ALA A 205 50.03 -10.02 1.53
CA ALA A 205 51.30 -9.44 1.94
C ALA A 205 51.26 -7.91 2.12
N GLN A 206 50.24 -7.24 1.58
CA GLN A 206 49.99 -5.80 1.74
C GLN A 206 49.15 -5.49 3.00
N LEU A 207 48.86 -6.48 3.84
CA LEU A 207 48.24 -6.24 5.14
C LEU A 207 49.12 -5.30 5.98
N PRO A 208 48.52 -4.34 6.70
CA PRO A 208 49.28 -3.53 7.64
C PRO A 208 49.96 -4.40 8.69
N GLU A 209 51.20 -4.05 9.05
CA GLU A 209 52.00 -4.81 10.01
C GLU A 209 51.19 -5.12 11.29
N PRO A 210 51.33 -6.33 11.87
CA PRO A 210 50.50 -6.80 13.00
C PRO A 210 50.51 -5.90 14.24
N THR A 211 51.48 -4.99 14.34
CA THR A 211 51.71 -4.09 15.48
C THR A 211 51.02 -2.73 15.34
N LYS A 212 50.50 -2.38 14.16
CA LYS A 212 49.89 -1.05 13.92
C LYS A 212 48.37 -1.09 14.01
N LYS A 213 47.79 -0.04 14.60
CA LYS A 213 46.34 0.15 14.80
C LYS A 213 45.70 0.63 13.49
N HIS A 214 45.00 -0.27 12.79
CA HIS A 214 44.51 0.04 11.44
C HIS A 214 43.04 -0.27 11.21
N TRP A 215 42.35 -0.95 12.12
CA TRP A 215 40.94 -1.30 11.96
C TRP A 215 40.12 -0.57 13.02
N THR A 216 39.03 0.08 12.62
CA THR A 216 38.15 0.82 13.55
C THR A 216 36.79 0.15 13.73
N PHE A 217 36.42 -0.76 12.83
CA PHE A 217 35.17 -1.50 12.92
C PHE A 217 35.28 -2.93 12.37
N ARG A 218 34.34 -3.77 12.78
CA ARG A 218 34.03 -5.07 12.17
C ARG A 218 32.57 -5.06 11.71
N ARG A 219 32.30 -5.53 10.50
CA ARG A 219 30.94 -5.82 10.01
C ARG A 219 30.80 -7.31 9.80
N ILE A 220 29.83 -7.92 10.47
CA ILE A 220 29.42 -9.29 10.21
C ILE A 220 28.27 -9.22 9.23
N LYS A 221 28.46 -9.76 8.03
CA LYS A 221 27.48 -9.78 6.96
C LYS A 221 26.93 -11.20 6.85
N LYS A 222 25.67 -11.41 7.23
CA LYS A 222 24.93 -12.63 6.92
C LYS A 222 24.11 -12.36 5.67
N ARG A 223 24.54 -12.90 4.54
CA ARG A 223 23.96 -12.62 3.24
C ARG A 223 23.24 -13.84 2.70
N ARG A 224 22.03 -13.61 2.18
CA ARG A 224 21.29 -14.54 1.32
C ARG A 224 21.27 -13.94 -0.08
N SER A 225 21.83 -14.67 -1.03
CA SER A 225 21.93 -14.24 -2.43
C SER A 225 21.10 -15.17 -3.33
N CYS A 226 20.46 -14.60 -4.33
CA CYS A 226 19.80 -15.37 -5.39
C CYS A 226 19.85 -14.62 -6.72
N ALA A 227 19.75 -15.35 -7.82
CA ALA A 227 19.64 -14.77 -9.16
C ALA A 227 18.50 -15.49 -9.91
N PRO A 228 17.23 -15.15 -9.61
CA PRO A 228 16.09 -15.72 -10.30
C PRO A 228 16.21 -15.53 -11.82
N ALA A 229 15.82 -16.52 -12.61
CA ALA A 229 15.93 -16.45 -14.07
C ALA A 229 15.10 -15.28 -14.65
N SER A 230 13.99 -14.91 -14.01
CA SER A 230 13.17 -13.75 -14.39
C SER A 230 13.92 -12.42 -14.29
N PHE A 231 14.96 -12.33 -13.45
CA PHE A 231 15.72 -11.10 -13.23
C PHE A 231 16.87 -10.90 -14.23
N ARG A 232 17.00 -11.80 -15.23
CA ARG A 232 17.84 -11.65 -16.44
C ARG A 232 19.21 -10.99 -16.22
N GLY A 233 19.95 -11.49 -15.23
CA GLY A 233 21.33 -11.08 -14.93
C GLY A 233 21.48 -10.14 -13.75
N TRP A 234 20.39 -9.76 -13.09
CA TRP A 234 20.42 -9.12 -11.78
C TRP A 234 20.39 -10.17 -10.66
N ARG A 235 21.38 -10.11 -9.77
CA ARG A 235 21.46 -10.89 -8.53
C ARG A 235 20.92 -10.05 -7.38
N VAL A 236 20.05 -10.61 -6.55
CA VAL A 236 19.56 -9.98 -5.32
C VAL A 236 20.37 -10.49 -4.14
N ASP A 237 20.87 -9.56 -3.33
CA ASP A 237 21.59 -9.81 -2.08
C ASP A 237 20.82 -9.18 -0.91
N LEU A 238 20.31 -10.04 -0.02
CA LEU A 238 19.68 -9.65 1.24
C LEU A 238 20.68 -9.87 2.37
N THR A 239 21.15 -8.80 2.99
CA THR A 239 22.24 -8.85 3.97
C THR A 239 21.84 -8.27 5.32
N GLU A 240 21.86 -9.09 6.37
CA GLU A 240 21.86 -8.62 7.76
C GLU A 240 23.30 -8.23 8.13
N VAL A 241 23.52 -6.95 8.40
CA VAL A 241 24.83 -6.39 8.75
C VAL A 241 24.86 -6.01 10.22
N THR A 242 25.58 -6.80 11.02
CA THR A 242 25.92 -6.42 12.39
C THR A 242 27.24 -5.68 12.40
N ARG A 243 27.20 -4.38 12.69
CA ARG A 243 28.39 -3.54 12.86
C ARG A 243 28.81 -3.51 14.33
N HIS A 244 30.08 -3.75 14.56
CA HIS A 244 30.75 -3.62 15.85
C HIS A 244 31.84 -2.56 15.74
N ASP A 245 31.73 -1.48 16.52
CA ASP A 245 32.77 -0.46 16.58
C ASP A 245 33.74 -0.76 17.71
N TYR A 246 35.02 -0.51 17.44
CA TYR A 246 36.10 -0.67 18.38
C TYR A 246 36.78 0.67 18.57
N THR A 247 37.21 0.97 19.80
CA THR A 247 38.09 2.12 20.02
C THR A 247 39.37 1.92 19.21
N VAL A 248 39.87 3.00 18.58
CA VAL A 248 41.05 3.02 17.68
C VAL A 248 42.26 2.27 18.27
N ASP A 249 42.35 2.16 19.60
CA ASP A 249 43.45 1.54 20.32
C ASP A 249 43.44 0.00 20.41
N LYS A 250 42.38 -0.70 19.98
CA LYS A 250 42.15 -2.11 20.37
C LYS A 250 42.15 -3.15 19.24
N LEU A 251 42.25 -2.78 17.97
CA LEU A 251 42.08 -3.71 16.85
C LEU A 251 43.27 -3.68 15.86
N THR A 252 44.32 -4.45 16.18
CA THR A 252 45.40 -4.74 15.23
C THR A 252 44.98 -5.84 14.24
N THR A 253 45.76 -6.07 13.18
CA THR A 253 45.51 -7.18 12.23
C THR A 253 45.48 -8.53 12.93
N GLN A 254 46.36 -8.78 13.90
CA GLN A 254 46.37 -10.02 14.67
C GLN A 254 45.13 -10.14 15.56
N THR A 255 44.75 -9.07 16.27
CA THR A 255 43.54 -9.08 17.10
C THR A 255 42.26 -9.21 16.26
N ALA A 256 42.20 -8.63 15.07
CA ALA A 256 41.07 -8.78 14.14
C ALA A 256 40.86 -10.25 13.73
N LEU A 257 41.95 -10.97 13.43
CA LEU A 257 41.89 -12.41 13.11
C LEU A 257 41.45 -13.26 14.31
N GLU A 258 41.86 -12.92 15.53
CA GLU A 258 41.37 -13.60 16.73
C GLU A 258 39.90 -13.27 17.01
N VAL A 259 39.49 -12.00 16.84
CA VAL A 259 38.09 -11.56 16.96
C VAL A 259 37.20 -12.28 15.94
N ALA A 260 37.69 -12.52 14.72
CA ALA A 260 36.99 -13.32 13.72
C ALA A 260 36.74 -14.77 14.20
N LYS A 261 37.65 -15.32 15.00
CA LYS A 261 37.53 -16.64 15.66
C LYS A 261 36.75 -16.61 16.99
N GLY A 262 36.15 -15.47 17.35
CA GLY A 262 35.40 -15.31 18.60
C GLY A 262 36.27 -15.09 19.84
N LYS A 263 37.57 -14.81 19.66
CA LYS A 263 38.52 -14.56 20.74
C LYS A 263 39.02 -13.12 20.67
N GLY A 264 38.62 -12.25 21.59
CA GLY A 264 39.10 -10.87 21.55
C GLY A 264 38.33 -9.93 22.46
N PRO A 265 38.69 -8.63 22.48
CA PRO A 265 38.02 -7.64 23.30
C PRO A 265 36.55 -7.48 22.86
N PRO A 266 35.61 -7.20 23.79
CA PRO A 266 34.24 -6.88 23.42
C PRO A 266 34.18 -5.57 22.63
N PRO A 267 33.20 -5.41 21.73
CA PRO A 267 33.01 -4.17 20.98
C PRO A 267 32.54 -3.04 21.92
N ALA A 268 32.83 -1.80 21.53
CA ALA A 268 32.40 -0.61 22.28
C ALA A 268 30.90 -0.33 22.05
N SER A 269 30.43 -0.52 20.82
CA SER A 269 29.03 -0.42 20.42
C SER A 269 28.71 -1.46 19.35
N SER A 270 27.43 -1.80 19.25
CA SER A 270 26.92 -2.71 18.24
C SER A 270 25.62 -2.17 17.66
N SER A 271 25.45 -2.28 16.34
CA SER A 271 24.22 -1.91 15.64
C SER A 271 23.95 -2.89 14.50
N THR A 272 22.69 -3.21 14.25
CA THR A 272 22.27 -4.08 13.13
C THR A 272 21.51 -3.27 12.10
N VAL A 273 21.83 -3.46 10.83
CA VAL A 273 21.15 -2.85 9.68
C VAL A 273 20.83 -3.95 8.67
N TYR A 274 19.71 -3.81 7.97
CA TYR A 274 19.27 -4.73 6.95
C TYR A 274 19.47 -4.08 5.57
N GLU A 275 20.36 -4.63 4.75
CA GLU A 275 20.69 -4.11 3.41
C GLU A 275 20.00 -4.96 2.34
N VAL A 276 19.36 -4.30 1.38
CA VAL A 276 18.79 -4.92 0.16
C VAL A 276 19.53 -4.34 -1.03
N GLU A 277 20.29 -5.19 -1.71
CA GLU A 277 21.17 -4.83 -2.82
C GLU A 277 20.81 -5.68 -4.05
N VAL A 278 20.94 -5.10 -5.24
CA VAL A 278 20.80 -5.79 -6.53
C VAL A 278 22.06 -5.53 -7.34
N GLU A 279 22.77 -6.57 -7.74
CA GLU A 279 24.04 -6.48 -8.45
C GLU A 279 23.91 -7.07 -9.85
N LEU A 280 24.44 -6.38 -10.86
CA LEU A 280 24.50 -6.90 -12.21
C LEU A 280 25.59 -7.97 -12.29
N ASP A 281 25.25 -9.19 -12.71
CA ASP A 281 26.21 -10.29 -12.75
C ASP A 281 27.43 -9.95 -13.64
N SER A 282 28.53 -10.66 -13.43
CA SER A 282 29.79 -10.34 -14.12
C SER A 282 29.67 -10.44 -15.64
N ALA A 283 28.89 -11.39 -16.17
CA ALA A 283 28.74 -11.55 -17.62
C ALA A 283 27.88 -10.42 -18.23
N ALA A 284 26.80 -10.03 -17.54
CA ALA A 284 25.94 -8.91 -17.90
C ALA A 284 26.68 -7.57 -17.79
N THR A 285 27.51 -7.40 -16.76
CA THR A 285 28.36 -6.22 -16.61
C THR A 285 29.35 -6.07 -17.76
N GLN A 286 29.99 -7.15 -18.21
CA GLN A 286 30.88 -7.10 -19.38
C GLN A 286 30.13 -6.75 -20.68
N ARG A 287 28.93 -7.31 -20.89
CA ARG A 287 28.08 -6.97 -22.04
C ARG A 287 27.67 -5.49 -22.00
N TRP A 288 27.28 -5.01 -20.83
CA TRP A 288 26.91 -3.63 -20.60
C TRP A 288 28.06 -2.66 -20.89
N LEU A 289 29.27 -2.93 -20.38
CA LEU A 289 30.47 -2.11 -20.66
C LEU A 289 30.80 -2.02 -22.17
N ALA A 290 30.51 -3.08 -22.93
CA ALA A 290 30.78 -3.15 -24.37
C ALA A 290 29.76 -2.41 -25.25
N LEU A 291 28.69 -1.84 -24.68
CA LEU A 291 27.66 -1.12 -25.44
C LEU A 291 28.22 0.17 -26.09
N PRO A 292 27.66 0.61 -27.23
CA PRO A 292 28.05 1.89 -27.84
C PRO A 292 27.71 3.08 -26.94
N MET A 293 28.36 4.23 -27.13
CA MET A 293 28.03 5.45 -26.38
C MET A 293 26.58 5.89 -26.61
N GLY A 294 25.91 6.32 -25.54
CA GLY A 294 24.49 6.70 -25.56
C GLY A 294 23.56 5.56 -25.13
N VAL A 295 22.28 5.90 -24.91
CA VAL A 295 21.27 4.94 -24.41
C VAL A 295 20.84 4.01 -25.54
N SER A 296 21.42 2.80 -25.55
CA SER A 296 21.09 1.74 -26.51
C SER A 296 19.78 1.01 -26.14
N GLN A 297 19.29 0.13 -27.02
CA GLN A 297 18.12 -0.71 -26.72
C GLN A 297 18.44 -1.73 -25.60
N GLU A 298 19.64 -2.29 -25.59
CA GLU A 298 20.09 -3.22 -24.54
C GLU A 298 20.15 -2.51 -23.17
N GLU A 299 20.64 -1.27 -23.13
CA GLU A 299 20.68 -0.45 -21.92
C GLU A 299 19.27 -0.24 -21.34
N LYS A 300 18.28 0.03 -22.21
CA LYS A 300 16.88 0.14 -21.82
C LYS A 300 16.36 -1.19 -21.28
N MET A 301 16.69 -2.32 -21.91
CA MET A 301 16.27 -3.64 -21.43
C MET A 301 16.86 -3.95 -20.04
N ILE A 302 18.13 -3.61 -19.77
CA ILE A 302 18.74 -3.76 -18.45
C ILE A 302 17.99 -2.90 -17.41
N ALA A 303 17.66 -1.66 -17.77
CA ALA A 303 16.90 -0.74 -16.92
C ALA A 303 15.46 -1.20 -16.66
N ASP A 304 14.77 -1.74 -17.67
CA ASP A 304 13.42 -2.27 -17.58
C ASP A 304 13.38 -3.46 -16.61
N VAL A 305 14.36 -4.37 -16.72
CA VAL A 305 14.48 -5.50 -15.78
C VAL A 305 14.80 -5.01 -14.37
N LEU A 306 15.69 -4.03 -14.21
CA LEU A 306 15.97 -3.44 -12.89
C LEU A 306 14.70 -2.81 -12.28
N SER A 307 13.90 -2.10 -13.08
CA SER A 307 12.60 -1.56 -12.64
C SER A 307 11.66 -2.66 -12.16
N ALA A 308 11.56 -3.78 -12.90
CA ALA A 308 10.77 -4.94 -12.49
C ALA A 308 11.26 -5.55 -11.16
N VAL A 309 12.59 -5.72 -11.00
CA VAL A 309 13.19 -6.20 -9.73
C VAL A 309 12.88 -5.25 -8.58
N LEU A 310 12.97 -3.94 -8.79
CA LEU A 310 12.63 -2.94 -7.77
C LEU A 310 11.15 -3.00 -7.38
N ARG A 311 10.23 -3.31 -8.30
CA ARG A 311 8.80 -3.53 -7.97
C ARG A 311 8.58 -4.75 -7.08
N VAL A 312 9.45 -5.75 -7.13
CA VAL A 312 9.42 -6.91 -6.21
C VAL A 312 10.00 -6.54 -4.84
N LEU A 313 11.17 -5.88 -4.81
CA LEU A 313 11.93 -5.62 -3.58
C LEU A 313 11.44 -4.40 -2.79
N ASN A 314 10.91 -3.39 -3.46
CA ASN A 314 10.41 -2.16 -2.88
C ASN A 314 9.11 -1.78 -3.60
N PRO A 315 8.01 -2.52 -3.36
CA PRO A 315 6.79 -2.41 -4.13
C PRO A 315 6.33 -0.96 -4.28
N VAL A 316 6.31 -0.52 -5.53
CA VAL A 316 5.87 0.82 -5.90
C VAL A 316 4.35 0.78 -5.97
N GLU A 317 3.66 1.63 -5.21
CA GLU A 317 2.23 1.87 -5.41
C GLU A 317 2.03 2.36 -6.85
N ALA A 318 1.47 1.50 -7.71
CA ALA A 318 0.97 1.95 -8.99
C ALA A 318 0.05 3.14 -8.71
N THR A 319 0.29 4.28 -9.37
CA THR A 319 -0.60 5.43 -9.26
C THR A 319 -2.02 4.94 -9.42
N ASP A 320 -2.91 5.43 -8.56
CA ASP A 320 -4.32 5.22 -8.77
C ASP A 320 -4.74 5.89 -10.09
N THR A 321 -4.65 5.12 -11.18
CA THR A 321 -5.02 5.53 -12.52
C THR A 321 -6.51 5.40 -12.74
N ARG A 322 -7.32 5.17 -11.68
CA ARG A 322 -8.77 5.33 -11.75
C ARG A 322 -9.05 6.78 -12.15
N GLY A 323 -9.29 7.01 -13.43
CA GLY A 323 -9.95 8.24 -13.87
C GLY A 323 -11.29 8.34 -13.14
N ASN A 324 -11.64 9.52 -12.61
CA ASN A 324 -12.95 9.72 -12.00
C ASN A 324 -14.03 9.40 -13.06
N PRO A 325 -14.86 8.35 -12.88
CA PRO A 325 -15.83 7.95 -13.90
C PRO A 325 -17.06 8.86 -13.95
N ALA A 326 -17.04 9.94 -13.16
CA ALA A 326 -18.17 10.82 -12.96
C ALA A 326 -17.75 12.28 -13.12
N VAL A 327 -18.74 13.12 -13.46
CA VAL A 327 -18.58 14.57 -13.55
C VAL A 327 -19.40 15.27 -12.47
N PRO A 328 -18.97 16.42 -11.94
CA PRO A 328 -19.76 17.19 -10.99
C PRO A 328 -21.21 17.41 -11.48
N ALA A 329 -22.19 17.06 -10.65
CA ALA A 329 -23.59 17.18 -11.05
C ALA A 329 -24.07 18.63 -11.01
N PRO A 330 -24.88 19.09 -11.99
CA PRO A 330 -25.60 20.35 -11.88
C PRO A 330 -26.44 20.44 -10.61
N LYS A 331 -26.56 21.63 -10.02
CA LYS A 331 -27.20 21.83 -8.70
C LYS A 331 -28.61 21.24 -8.61
N MET A 332 -29.37 21.31 -9.70
CA MET A 332 -30.69 20.70 -9.81
C MET A 332 -30.65 19.18 -9.58
N LEU A 333 -29.75 18.45 -10.25
CA LEU A 333 -29.60 17.00 -10.08
C LEU A 333 -29.08 16.65 -8.68
N GLN A 334 -28.20 17.47 -8.11
CA GLN A 334 -27.76 17.30 -6.71
C GLN A 334 -28.95 17.33 -5.75
N ASN A 335 -29.85 18.31 -5.91
CA ASN A 335 -31.01 18.48 -5.03
C ASN A 335 -32.00 17.31 -5.20
N ILE A 336 -32.25 16.86 -6.44
CA ILE A 336 -33.15 15.73 -6.70
C ILE A 336 -32.59 14.45 -6.10
N ALA A 337 -31.31 14.14 -6.34
CA ALA A 337 -30.67 12.95 -5.80
C ALA A 337 -30.72 12.93 -4.26
N LYS A 338 -30.41 14.07 -3.62
CA LYS A 338 -30.52 14.23 -2.15
C LYS A 338 -31.95 14.08 -1.66
N SER A 339 -32.94 14.58 -2.40
CA SER A 339 -34.36 14.41 -2.06
C SER A 339 -34.80 12.95 -2.14
N VAL A 340 -34.36 12.20 -3.14
CA VAL A 340 -34.63 10.75 -3.26
C VAL A 340 -34.03 10.01 -2.07
N LEU A 341 -32.77 10.30 -1.73
CA LEU A 341 -32.10 9.68 -0.57
C LEU A 341 -32.78 10.00 0.77
N ARG A 342 -33.35 11.19 0.94
CA ARG A 342 -34.13 11.52 2.15
C ARG A 342 -35.51 10.88 2.17
N GLY A 343 -36.03 10.49 0.99
CA GLY A 343 -37.34 9.88 0.85
C GLY A 343 -37.39 8.41 1.23
N ILE A 344 -36.26 7.69 1.13
CA ILE A 344 -36.16 6.31 1.60
C ILE A 344 -36.10 6.27 3.14
N GLN A 345 -36.71 5.25 3.74
CA GLN A 345 -36.81 5.09 5.19
C GLN A 345 -35.44 5.06 5.86
N ALA A 346 -34.47 4.36 5.26
CA ALA A 346 -33.08 4.35 5.72
C ALA A 346 -32.41 5.75 5.73
N GLY A 347 -32.87 6.70 4.91
CA GLY A 347 -32.30 8.05 4.81
C GLY A 347 -33.03 9.14 5.55
N GLN A 348 -34.10 8.82 6.30
CA GLN A 348 -34.79 9.80 7.13
C GLN A 348 -33.97 10.21 8.37
N SER A 349 -33.06 9.35 8.84
CA SER A 349 -32.33 9.55 10.10
C SER A 349 -30.93 10.17 9.93
N ARG A 350 -30.37 10.22 8.71
CA ARG A 350 -28.98 10.66 8.47
C ARG A 350 -28.80 11.34 7.11
N ALA A 351 -27.79 12.22 7.02
CA ALA A 351 -27.44 12.92 5.78
C ALA A 351 -26.86 12.00 4.69
N PHE A 352 -26.16 10.93 5.08
CA PHE A 352 -25.71 9.85 4.20
C PHE A 352 -26.28 8.52 4.72
N PRO A 353 -27.15 7.83 3.94
CA PRO A 353 -27.88 6.66 4.43
C PRO A 353 -27.08 5.35 4.35
N GLY A 354 -25.79 5.35 4.04
CA GLY A 354 -25.00 4.12 3.91
C GLY A 354 -24.67 3.44 5.24
N ALA A 355 -24.77 2.11 5.31
CA ALA A 355 -24.42 1.25 6.46
C ALA A 355 -22.91 1.14 6.65
N MET A 356 -22.36 1.35 7.85
CA MET A 356 -20.93 1.36 8.13
C MET A 356 -20.51 0.11 8.91
N PRO A 357 -19.61 -0.72 8.36
CA PRO A 357 -19.18 -1.96 9.02
C PRO A 357 -18.21 -1.72 10.19
N VAL A 358 -18.35 -2.56 11.22
CA VAL A 358 -17.40 -2.68 12.36
C VAL A 358 -16.42 -3.84 12.15
N GLY A 359 -15.27 -3.82 12.83
CA GLY A 359 -14.26 -4.88 12.68
C GLY A 359 -14.72 -6.23 13.23
N LEU A 360 -14.41 -7.30 12.50
CA LEU A 360 -14.65 -8.68 12.92
C LEU A 360 -13.67 -9.10 14.01
N ALA A 361 -14.18 -9.57 15.14
CA ALA A 361 -13.40 -10.12 16.24
C ALA A 361 -13.83 -11.56 16.56
N ARG A 362 -13.01 -12.32 17.29
CA ARG A 362 -13.32 -13.72 17.69
C ARG A 362 -14.67 -13.86 18.41
N ARG A 363 -15.07 -12.87 19.20
CA ARG A 363 -16.39 -12.84 19.87
C ARG A 363 -17.55 -13.00 18.89
N ASN A 364 -17.40 -12.52 17.65
CA ASN A 364 -18.43 -12.58 16.62
C ASN A 364 -18.54 -13.95 15.94
N MET A 365 -17.60 -14.88 16.15
CA MET A 365 -17.56 -16.16 15.43
C MET A 365 -18.82 -17.00 15.61
N LYS A 366 -19.44 -16.93 16.79
CA LYS A 366 -20.70 -17.64 17.06
C LYS A 366 -21.84 -17.14 16.16
N ASP A 367 -21.94 -15.82 16.00
CA ASP A 367 -22.99 -15.19 15.21
C ASP A 367 -22.72 -15.37 13.71
N VAL A 368 -21.49 -15.12 13.26
CA VAL A 368 -21.11 -15.18 11.83
C VAL A 368 -21.27 -16.58 11.24
N ARG A 369 -21.20 -17.64 12.06
CA ARG A 369 -21.49 -19.02 11.64
C ARG A 369 -22.95 -19.24 11.20
N SER A 370 -23.85 -18.29 11.49
CA SER A 370 -25.30 -18.41 11.38
C SER A 370 -25.90 -17.21 10.62
N ASN A 371 -26.71 -17.41 9.57
CA ASN A 371 -27.45 -16.33 8.87
C ASN A 371 -26.63 -15.10 8.40
N TYR A 372 -25.36 -15.31 8.04
CA TYR A 372 -24.53 -14.28 7.38
C TYR A 372 -24.20 -14.66 5.94
N PHE A 373 -24.12 -13.63 5.10
CA PHE A 373 -23.51 -13.69 3.79
C PHE A 373 -22.10 -13.11 3.83
N VAL A 374 -21.21 -13.64 3.01
CA VAL A 374 -19.82 -13.19 2.90
C VAL A 374 -19.47 -12.89 1.44
N ALA A 375 -18.73 -11.81 1.25
CA ALA A 375 -18.08 -11.45 0.00
C ALA A 375 -16.65 -10.95 0.29
N GLU A 376 -15.86 -10.76 -0.76
CA GLU A 376 -14.57 -10.08 -0.64
C GLU A 376 -14.78 -8.63 -0.21
N LYS A 377 -13.80 -8.03 0.43
CA LYS A 377 -13.82 -6.61 0.72
C LYS A 377 -13.04 -5.90 -0.37
N SER A 378 -13.76 -5.27 -1.29
CA SER A 378 -13.19 -4.50 -2.40
C SER A 378 -12.41 -3.28 -1.88
N ASP A 379 -11.31 -2.97 -2.56
CA ASP A 379 -10.53 -1.75 -2.37
C ASP A 379 -10.95 -0.70 -3.41
N GLY A 380 -12.08 -0.04 -3.16
CA GLY A 380 -12.70 0.92 -4.07
C GLY A 380 -13.13 2.21 -3.39
N GLU A 381 -13.88 3.03 -4.12
CA GLU A 381 -14.55 4.20 -3.57
C GLU A 381 -16.05 3.94 -3.42
N ARG A 382 -16.51 3.82 -2.18
CA ARG A 382 -17.94 3.62 -1.89
C ARG A 382 -18.79 4.81 -2.32
N ARG A 383 -19.82 4.55 -3.13
CA ARG A 383 -20.80 5.54 -3.59
C ARG A 383 -22.20 4.92 -3.58
N LEU A 384 -23.20 5.70 -3.21
CA LEU A 384 -24.59 5.35 -3.53
C LEU A 384 -24.88 5.76 -4.96
N LEU A 385 -25.59 4.92 -5.72
CA LEU A 385 -26.06 5.26 -7.06
C LEU A 385 -27.55 5.55 -7.02
N VAL A 386 -27.94 6.74 -7.47
CA VAL A 386 -29.32 7.24 -7.46
C VAL A 386 -29.75 7.57 -8.88
N ALA A 387 -30.76 6.87 -9.40
CA ALA A 387 -31.34 7.18 -10.69
C ALA A 387 -32.36 8.32 -10.56
N VAL A 388 -32.18 9.41 -11.32
CA VAL A 388 -33.01 10.60 -11.27
C VAL A 388 -33.53 10.98 -12.65
N HIS A 389 -34.75 11.51 -12.73
CA HIS A 389 -35.30 12.00 -13.99
C HIS A 389 -34.88 13.45 -14.23
N ASP A 390 -34.04 13.68 -15.24
CA ASP A 390 -33.66 15.01 -15.71
C ASP A 390 -34.72 15.52 -16.68
N LYS A 391 -35.68 16.27 -16.13
CA LYS A 391 -36.79 16.84 -16.91
C LYS A 391 -36.31 17.78 -18.02
N ALA A 392 -35.20 18.49 -17.83
CA ALA A 392 -34.69 19.45 -18.81
C ALA A 392 -34.11 18.72 -20.03
N ALA A 393 -33.41 17.62 -19.79
CA ALA A 393 -32.81 16.80 -20.85
C ALA A 393 -33.73 15.67 -21.36
N GLY A 394 -34.90 15.46 -20.74
CA GLY A 394 -35.86 14.41 -21.11
C GLY A 394 -35.33 12.99 -20.91
N LYS A 395 -34.35 12.79 -20.01
CA LYS A 395 -33.66 11.49 -19.82
C LYS A 395 -33.41 11.15 -18.36
N VAL A 396 -33.15 9.88 -18.08
CA VAL A 396 -32.71 9.43 -16.76
C VAL A 396 -31.21 9.65 -16.61
N ARG A 397 -30.80 10.18 -15.46
CA ARG A 397 -29.41 10.37 -15.07
C ARG A 397 -29.10 9.49 -13.87
N CYS A 398 -27.89 8.93 -13.83
CA CYS A 398 -27.41 8.19 -12.66
C CYS A 398 -26.44 9.07 -11.88
N CYS A 399 -26.81 9.38 -10.64
CA CYS A 399 -26.04 10.22 -9.73
C CYS A 399 -25.30 9.35 -8.72
N LEU A 400 -23.99 9.50 -8.64
CA LEU A 400 -23.14 8.90 -7.61
C LEU A 400 -23.02 9.86 -6.44
N VAL A 401 -23.31 9.36 -5.24
CA VAL A 401 -23.28 10.14 -4.00
C VAL A 401 -22.23 9.57 -3.06
N ASP A 402 -21.25 10.38 -2.69
CA ASP A 402 -20.20 10.00 -1.74
C ASP A 402 -20.64 10.16 -0.27
N ARG A 403 -19.77 9.77 0.66
CA ARG A 403 -20.03 9.89 2.11
C ARG A 403 -20.16 11.35 2.59
N LYS A 404 -19.58 12.31 1.87
CA LYS A 404 -19.68 13.76 2.15
C LYS A 404 -20.97 14.36 1.58
N GLY A 405 -21.75 13.58 0.82
CA GLY A 405 -22.94 14.04 0.12
C GLY A 405 -22.63 14.86 -1.14
N THR A 406 -21.41 14.75 -1.67
CA THR A 406 -21.06 15.23 -3.01
C THR A 406 -21.81 14.38 -4.03
N VAL A 407 -22.36 15.03 -5.06
CA VAL A 407 -23.14 14.36 -6.10
C VAL A 407 -22.48 14.61 -7.44
N GLU A 408 -22.18 13.51 -8.13
CA GLU A 408 -21.61 13.49 -9.47
C GLU A 408 -22.51 12.67 -10.40
N VAL A 409 -22.46 12.90 -11.70
CA VAL A 409 -23.23 12.15 -12.70
C VAL A 409 -22.29 11.19 -13.41
N ALA A 410 -22.71 9.94 -13.57
CA ALA A 410 -21.95 8.92 -14.29
C ALA A 410 -22.72 8.35 -15.48
N ARG A 411 -21.96 7.86 -16.46
CA ARG A 411 -22.47 7.15 -17.64
C ARG A 411 -22.60 5.66 -17.33
N VAL A 412 -23.73 5.28 -16.76
CA VAL A 412 -24.05 3.88 -16.49
C VAL A 412 -24.32 3.12 -17.79
N THR A 413 -23.69 1.96 -17.97
CA THR A 413 -23.78 1.13 -19.19
C THR A 413 -24.11 -0.34 -18.89
N GLY A 414 -24.37 -1.10 -19.96
CA GLY A 414 -24.51 -2.57 -19.88
C GLY A 414 -25.92 -3.09 -19.64
N GLY A 415 -26.97 -2.28 -19.85
CA GLY A 415 -28.35 -2.74 -19.77
C GLY A 415 -29.38 -1.65 -20.12
N LYS A 416 -30.65 -1.91 -19.85
CA LYS A 416 -31.72 -0.91 -19.93
C LYS A 416 -31.50 0.22 -18.92
N PRO A 417 -31.93 1.46 -19.20
CA PRO A 417 -31.85 2.55 -18.23
C PRO A 417 -32.54 2.20 -16.91
N LEU A 418 -31.91 2.58 -15.80
CA LEU A 418 -32.53 2.45 -14.48
C LEU A 418 -33.81 3.28 -14.39
N LYS A 419 -34.78 2.80 -13.62
CA LYS A 419 -35.97 3.59 -13.32
C LYS A 419 -35.63 4.74 -12.35
N PRO A 420 -36.18 5.95 -12.55
CA PRO A 420 -36.04 7.02 -11.55
C PRO A 420 -36.50 6.57 -10.16
N GLY A 421 -35.75 6.95 -9.13
CA GLY A 421 -35.99 6.55 -7.74
C GLY A 421 -35.17 5.32 -7.30
N THR A 422 -34.56 4.57 -8.24
CA THR A 422 -33.65 3.48 -7.86
C THR A 422 -32.48 4.01 -7.02
N VAL A 423 -32.19 3.31 -5.91
CA VAL A 423 -31.06 3.58 -5.01
C VAL A 423 -30.30 2.28 -4.77
N LEU A 424 -29.04 2.23 -5.21
CA LEU A 424 -28.12 1.11 -5.04
C LEU A 424 -26.96 1.51 -4.14
N ASP A 425 -26.54 0.62 -3.25
CA ASP A 425 -25.29 0.78 -2.48
C ASP A 425 -24.20 -0.07 -3.11
N GLY A 426 -23.04 0.54 -3.31
CA GLY A 426 -21.99 -0.03 -4.11
C GLY A 426 -20.67 0.72 -3.99
N GLU A 427 -19.72 0.27 -4.79
CA GLU A 427 -18.36 0.77 -4.77
C GLU A 427 -17.77 0.80 -6.18
N ILE A 428 -17.04 1.86 -6.47
CA ILE A 428 -16.33 2.02 -7.75
C ILE A 428 -14.96 1.37 -7.60
N VAL A 429 -14.68 0.38 -8.43
CA VAL A 429 -13.38 -0.31 -8.47
C VAL A 429 -12.71 -0.14 -9.84
N ARG A 430 -11.38 -0.22 -9.86
CA ARG A 430 -10.64 -0.47 -11.09
C ARG A 430 -10.71 -1.96 -11.40
N ASN A 431 -11.34 -2.29 -12.51
CA ASN A 431 -11.28 -3.64 -13.04
C ASN A 431 -9.89 -3.87 -13.65
N LEU A 432 -9.13 -4.83 -13.13
CA LEU A 432 -7.75 -5.09 -13.55
C LEU A 432 -7.66 -5.94 -14.82
N ALA A 433 -8.73 -6.68 -15.17
CA ALA A 433 -8.76 -7.43 -16.43
C ALA A 433 -8.92 -6.50 -17.65
N HIS A 434 -9.65 -5.40 -17.51
CA HIS A 434 -9.95 -4.47 -18.63
C HIS A 434 -9.41 -3.05 -18.42
N GLN A 435 -8.78 -2.79 -17.27
CA GLN A 435 -8.19 -1.49 -16.95
C GLN A 435 -9.21 -0.34 -16.96
N ALA A 436 -10.46 -0.63 -16.58
CA ALA A 436 -11.61 0.28 -16.66
C ALA A 436 -12.40 0.33 -15.33
N PRO A 437 -13.15 1.41 -15.05
CA PRO A 437 -13.97 1.50 -13.85
C PRO A 437 -15.23 0.63 -13.94
N VAL A 438 -15.63 0.05 -12.81
CA VAL A 438 -16.89 -0.71 -12.66
C VAL A 438 -17.58 -0.29 -11.36
N PHE A 439 -18.91 -0.24 -11.36
CA PHE A 439 -19.70 -0.06 -10.14
C PHE A 439 -20.14 -1.43 -9.60
N LEU A 440 -19.47 -1.89 -8.55
CA LEU A 440 -19.81 -3.11 -7.84
C LEU A 440 -20.97 -2.86 -6.88
N ILE A 441 -22.14 -3.41 -7.20
CA ILE A 441 -23.34 -3.31 -6.36
C ILE A 441 -23.25 -4.35 -5.25
N PHE A 442 -23.47 -3.94 -4.00
CA PHE A 442 -23.51 -4.87 -2.87
C PHE A 442 -24.77 -4.75 -1.99
N ASP A 443 -25.64 -3.76 -2.21
CA ASP A 443 -26.99 -3.74 -1.61
C ASP A 443 -27.95 -2.92 -2.49
N VAL A 444 -29.27 -3.10 -2.27
CA VAL A 444 -30.36 -2.39 -2.95
C VAL A 444 -31.25 -1.76 -1.88
N LEU A 445 -31.36 -0.44 -1.88
CA LEU A 445 -32.23 0.27 -0.93
C LEU A 445 -33.59 0.58 -1.56
N HIS A 446 -33.62 0.87 -2.86
CA HIS A 446 -34.85 1.10 -3.61
C HIS A 446 -34.70 0.54 -5.03
N ASN A 447 -35.65 -0.31 -5.45
CA ASN A 447 -35.59 -1.03 -6.73
C ASN A 447 -36.23 -0.28 -7.93
N GLY A 448 -36.56 1.01 -7.77
CA GLY A 448 -37.28 1.82 -8.75
C GLY A 448 -38.80 1.61 -8.79
N GLN A 449 -39.35 0.76 -7.91
CA GLN A 449 -40.80 0.62 -7.67
C GLN A 449 -41.15 0.94 -6.22
N GLU A 450 -40.41 0.37 -5.28
CA GLU A 450 -40.62 0.54 -3.85
C GLU A 450 -39.29 0.60 -3.08
N ASP A 451 -39.37 1.18 -1.88
CA ASP A 451 -38.31 1.12 -0.88
C ASP A 451 -38.25 -0.30 -0.31
N VAL A 452 -37.10 -0.95 -0.44
CA VAL A 452 -36.86 -2.31 0.06
C VAL A 452 -35.92 -2.32 1.27
N SER A 453 -35.52 -1.16 1.79
CA SER A 453 -34.55 -1.05 2.90
C SER A 453 -34.97 -1.79 4.17
N GLN A 454 -36.28 -1.99 4.40
CA GLN A 454 -36.81 -2.75 5.54
C GLN A 454 -36.86 -4.27 5.32
N ALA A 455 -36.66 -4.75 4.09
CA ALA A 455 -36.59 -6.17 3.80
C ALA A 455 -35.25 -6.77 4.28
N THR A 456 -35.17 -8.09 4.41
CA THR A 456 -33.90 -8.79 4.73
C THR A 456 -32.87 -8.60 3.62
N PHE A 457 -31.57 -8.78 3.93
CA PHE A 457 -30.51 -8.65 2.92
C PHE A 457 -30.74 -9.55 1.71
N SER A 458 -31.16 -10.80 1.92
CA SER A 458 -31.47 -11.74 0.85
C SER A 458 -32.54 -11.21 -0.10
N GLN A 459 -33.60 -10.61 0.45
CA GLN A 459 -34.69 -10.02 -0.32
C GLN A 459 -34.26 -8.75 -1.05
N ARG A 460 -33.50 -7.87 -0.38
CA ARG A 460 -32.98 -6.64 -0.99
C ARG A 460 -32.01 -6.95 -2.13
N TYR A 461 -30.99 -7.74 -1.85
CA TYR A 461 -29.90 -8.00 -2.76
C TYR A 461 -30.31 -8.96 -3.88
N PHE A 462 -30.55 -10.24 -3.55
CA PHE A 462 -30.86 -11.24 -4.57
C PHE A 462 -32.25 -11.01 -5.18
N GLY A 463 -33.26 -10.72 -4.36
CA GLY A 463 -34.62 -10.42 -4.82
C GLY A 463 -34.69 -9.12 -5.63
N GLY A 464 -34.10 -8.04 -5.13
CA GLY A 464 -34.07 -6.74 -5.82
C GLY A 464 -33.33 -6.79 -7.15
N LEU A 465 -32.14 -7.39 -7.21
CA LEU A 465 -31.37 -7.49 -8.45
C LEU A 465 -31.97 -8.46 -9.47
N SER A 466 -32.73 -9.46 -9.02
CA SER A 466 -33.45 -10.38 -9.91
C SER A 466 -34.83 -9.86 -10.34
N SER A 467 -35.26 -8.70 -9.82
CA SER A 467 -36.55 -8.10 -10.13
C SER A 467 -36.68 -7.72 -11.60
N LYS A 468 -37.93 -7.61 -12.09
CA LYS A 468 -38.21 -7.16 -13.46
C LYS A 468 -37.70 -5.74 -13.75
N THR A 469 -37.42 -4.94 -12.72
CA THR A 469 -36.98 -3.55 -12.89
C THR A 469 -35.47 -3.39 -12.95
N LEU A 470 -34.70 -4.27 -12.31
CA LEU A 470 -33.24 -4.16 -12.26
C LEU A 470 -32.52 -5.22 -13.09
N LYS A 471 -33.04 -6.45 -13.24
CA LYS A 471 -32.30 -7.55 -13.86
C LYS A 471 -31.77 -7.25 -15.28
N ASP A 472 -32.53 -6.49 -16.06
CA ASP A 472 -32.18 -6.11 -17.44
C ASP A 472 -31.30 -4.85 -17.50
N CYS A 473 -31.03 -4.20 -16.36
CA CYS A 473 -30.17 -3.02 -16.24
C CYS A 473 -28.71 -3.39 -15.89
N LEU A 474 -28.48 -4.61 -15.42
CA LEU A 474 -27.18 -5.07 -14.94
C LEU A 474 -26.33 -5.57 -16.10
N SER A 475 -25.03 -5.30 -16.04
CA SER A 475 -24.06 -5.78 -17.02
C SER A 475 -23.75 -7.28 -16.88
N THR A 476 -24.05 -7.86 -15.71
CA THR A 476 -24.01 -9.31 -15.49
C THR A 476 -25.20 -9.74 -14.64
N LYS A 477 -25.61 -11.00 -14.79
CA LYS A 477 -26.61 -11.58 -13.90
C LYS A 477 -26.10 -11.60 -12.46
N CYS A 478 -27.01 -11.38 -11.50
CA CYS A 478 -26.71 -11.56 -10.09
C CYS A 478 -26.39 -13.05 -9.82
N PRO A 479 -25.22 -13.38 -9.24
CA PRO A 479 -24.94 -14.75 -8.82
C PRO A 479 -25.97 -15.21 -7.79
N PRO A 480 -26.60 -16.41 -7.95
CA PRO A 480 -27.47 -16.93 -6.91
C PRO A 480 -26.65 -17.30 -5.67
N PRO A 481 -27.25 -17.24 -4.47
CA PRO A 481 -26.55 -17.55 -3.21
C PRO A 481 -26.06 -19.00 -3.14
N THR A 482 -26.66 -19.89 -3.92
CA THR A 482 -26.30 -21.31 -4.04
C THR A 482 -25.20 -21.58 -5.06
N ALA A 483 -24.80 -20.59 -5.88
CA ALA A 483 -23.90 -20.81 -7.01
C ALA A 483 -22.59 -21.51 -6.60
N THR A 484 -22.28 -22.66 -7.19
CA THR A 484 -21.03 -23.41 -7.00
C THR A 484 -20.01 -23.09 -8.10
N LYS A 485 -18.81 -23.68 -8.03
CA LYS A 485 -17.73 -23.45 -9.01
C LYS A 485 -18.12 -23.80 -10.45
N GLU A 486 -19.13 -24.64 -10.65
CA GLU A 486 -19.51 -25.22 -11.95
C GLU A 486 -20.67 -24.47 -12.66
N ASP A 487 -21.28 -23.46 -12.05
CA ASP A 487 -22.47 -22.80 -12.59
C ASP A 487 -22.22 -21.86 -13.80
N GLY A 488 -21.10 -22.03 -14.52
CA GLY A 488 -20.93 -21.47 -15.86
C GLY A 488 -21.20 -19.96 -15.97
N MET A 489 -20.90 -19.17 -14.93
CA MET A 489 -20.86 -17.70 -15.01
C MET A 489 -19.61 -17.27 -15.78
N HIS A 490 -19.51 -17.74 -17.02
CA HIS A 490 -18.58 -17.22 -17.99
C HIS A 490 -19.11 -15.86 -18.45
N ASP A 491 -18.20 -14.89 -18.57
CA ASP A 491 -18.52 -13.63 -19.20
C ASP A 491 -18.93 -13.91 -20.64
N ASP A 492 -20.21 -13.77 -20.92
CA ASP A 492 -20.87 -14.04 -22.20
C ASP A 492 -20.46 -13.03 -23.31
N GLY A 493 -19.33 -12.35 -23.14
CA GLY A 493 -18.88 -11.26 -24.00
C GLY A 493 -19.54 -9.91 -23.72
N SER A 494 -20.57 -9.84 -22.87
CA SER A 494 -21.25 -8.58 -22.53
C SER A 494 -20.33 -7.55 -21.87
N PHE A 495 -19.23 -7.96 -21.22
CA PHE A 495 -18.32 -7.03 -20.58
C PHE A 495 -17.59 -6.14 -21.55
N GLN A 496 -16.99 -6.76 -22.59
CA GLN A 496 -16.25 -6.02 -23.60
C GLN A 496 -17.18 -5.00 -24.28
N VAL A 497 -18.42 -5.39 -24.55
CA VAL A 497 -19.44 -4.48 -25.08
C VAL A 497 -19.71 -3.33 -24.10
N ALA A 498 -19.89 -3.58 -22.81
CA ALA A 498 -20.19 -2.55 -21.83
C ALA A 498 -19.03 -1.55 -21.60
N VAL A 499 -17.77 -2.03 -21.62
CA VAL A 499 -16.56 -1.21 -21.40
C VAL A 499 -16.20 -0.38 -22.63
N HIS A 500 -16.37 -0.93 -23.84
CA HIS A 500 -16.04 -0.24 -25.09
C HIS A 500 -17.20 0.58 -25.67
N GLN A 501 -18.31 0.73 -24.95
CA GLN A 501 -19.39 1.60 -25.41
C GLN A 501 -18.85 3.03 -25.61
N PRO A 502 -18.90 3.58 -26.84
CA PRO A 502 -18.37 4.90 -27.12
C PRO A 502 -19.11 5.95 -26.29
N SER A 503 -18.41 7.03 -25.95
CA SER A 503 -19.02 8.24 -25.40
C SER A 503 -20.25 8.64 -26.22
N ASP A 504 -21.33 9.07 -25.58
CA ASP A 504 -22.45 9.66 -26.31
C ASP A 504 -22.08 11.09 -26.70
N PRO A 505 -21.75 11.39 -27.97
CA PRO A 505 -21.35 12.72 -28.38
C PRO A 505 -22.49 13.73 -28.23
N ASN A 506 -23.75 13.26 -28.16
CA ASN A 506 -24.94 14.10 -28.00
C ASN A 506 -25.23 14.43 -26.53
N ASP A 507 -24.48 13.85 -25.60
CA ASP A 507 -24.59 14.14 -24.17
C ASP A 507 -23.46 15.04 -23.70
N ALA A 508 -23.60 16.35 -23.91
CA ALA A 508 -22.57 17.33 -23.56
C ALA A 508 -22.08 17.24 -22.10
N LEU A 509 -22.90 16.74 -21.16
CA LEU A 509 -22.51 16.55 -19.76
C LEU A 509 -21.59 15.34 -19.56
N LEU A 510 -21.82 14.25 -20.30
CA LEU A 510 -21.13 12.96 -20.13
C LEU A 510 -20.26 12.57 -21.33
N LYS A 511 -20.00 13.50 -22.24
CA LYS A 511 -19.25 13.28 -23.48
C LYS A 511 -17.89 12.63 -23.22
N ASP A 512 -17.17 13.05 -22.19
CA ASP A 512 -15.84 12.52 -21.90
C ASP A 512 -15.84 11.49 -20.74
N ALA A 513 -17.02 11.14 -20.22
CA ALA A 513 -17.15 10.22 -19.10
C ALA A 513 -17.00 8.75 -19.57
N PRO A 514 -16.14 7.94 -18.93
CA PRO A 514 -16.00 6.54 -19.28
C PRO A 514 -17.29 5.77 -18.98
N ALA A 515 -17.44 4.60 -19.60
CA ALA A 515 -18.55 3.71 -19.33
C ALA A 515 -18.42 3.18 -17.90
N LEU A 516 -19.54 3.11 -17.17
CA LEU A 516 -19.60 2.56 -15.82
C LEU A 516 -20.59 1.38 -15.77
N PRO A 517 -20.12 0.15 -16.03
CA PRO A 517 -20.92 -1.06 -15.95
C PRO A 517 -21.45 -1.31 -14.53
N LEU A 518 -22.68 -1.83 -14.42
CA LEU A 518 -23.30 -2.24 -13.15
C LEU A 518 -23.09 -3.73 -12.91
N VAL A 519 -22.31 -4.07 -11.91
CA VAL A 519 -21.89 -5.46 -11.66
C VAL A 519 -22.28 -5.87 -10.24
N PRO A 520 -23.20 -6.83 -10.05
CA PRO A 520 -23.49 -7.41 -8.74
C PRO A 520 -22.27 -8.10 -8.14
N LYS A 521 -21.96 -7.80 -6.88
CA LYS A 521 -20.96 -8.52 -6.08
C LYS A 521 -21.35 -10.00 -5.84
N ARG A 522 -20.38 -10.88 -5.62
CA ARG A 522 -20.67 -12.29 -5.31
C ARG A 522 -20.76 -12.49 -3.80
N PHE A 523 -21.95 -12.81 -3.32
CA PHE A 523 -22.19 -13.21 -1.94
C PHE A 523 -22.48 -14.71 -1.86
N VAL A 524 -21.89 -15.37 -0.86
CA VAL A 524 -22.18 -16.76 -0.49
C VAL A 524 -22.52 -16.82 0.99
N SER A 525 -23.07 -17.94 1.47
CA SER A 525 -23.18 -18.18 2.92
C SER A 525 -21.81 -18.08 3.58
N SER A 526 -21.73 -17.49 4.79
CA SER A 526 -20.50 -17.38 5.57
C SER A 526 -19.76 -18.72 5.75
N ARG A 527 -20.49 -19.85 5.80
CA ARG A 527 -19.92 -21.20 5.87
C ARG A 527 -19.07 -21.58 4.65
N ARG A 528 -19.32 -20.92 3.53
CA ARG A 528 -18.62 -21.07 2.25
C ARG A 528 -17.56 -19.99 2.03
N CYS A 529 -17.13 -19.27 3.08
CA CYS A 529 -16.10 -18.22 2.98
C CYS A 529 -14.81 -18.70 2.29
N GLY A 530 -14.46 -19.98 2.43
CA GLY A 530 -13.31 -20.58 1.76
C GLY A 530 -13.36 -20.46 0.23
N GLU A 531 -14.55 -20.38 -0.38
CA GLU A 531 -14.71 -20.17 -1.81
C GLU A 531 -14.37 -18.75 -2.25
N ILE A 532 -14.68 -17.76 -1.40
CA ILE A 532 -14.31 -16.35 -1.63
C ILE A 532 -12.81 -16.18 -1.40
N LEU A 533 -12.29 -16.70 -0.29
CA LEU A 533 -10.86 -16.64 0.02
C LEU A 533 -10.01 -17.31 -1.06
N ALA A 534 -10.46 -18.44 -1.63
CA ALA A 534 -9.76 -19.11 -2.73
C ALA A 534 -9.69 -18.27 -4.03
N LYS A 535 -10.51 -17.22 -4.17
CA LYS A 535 -10.49 -16.27 -5.30
C LYS A 535 -9.64 -15.04 -5.01
N ILE A 536 -9.24 -14.82 -3.76
CA ILE A 536 -8.35 -13.73 -3.36
C ILE A 536 -6.94 -14.31 -3.35
N THR A 537 -6.13 -13.91 -4.32
CA THR A 537 -4.72 -14.32 -4.40
C THR A 537 -3.82 -13.11 -4.26
N GLN A 538 -2.63 -13.31 -3.70
CA GLN A 538 -1.59 -12.30 -3.84
C GLN A 538 -1.13 -12.28 -5.29
N ASP A 539 -1.08 -11.07 -5.84
CA ASP A 539 -0.67 -10.84 -7.22
C ASP A 539 0.85 -10.69 -7.28
N ASN A 540 1.48 -11.47 -8.15
CA ASN A 540 2.92 -11.43 -8.37
C ASN A 540 3.22 -10.76 -9.72
N ASP A 541 2.35 -9.86 -10.18
CA ASP A 541 2.48 -9.15 -11.44
C ASP A 541 3.78 -8.31 -11.49
N GLU A 542 4.82 -8.89 -12.08
CA GLU A 542 6.13 -8.26 -12.31
C GLU A 542 6.01 -7.08 -13.32
N GLU A 543 4.94 -7.03 -14.13
CA GLU A 543 4.68 -5.93 -15.09
C GLU A 543 4.08 -4.69 -14.38
N GLY A 544 3.58 -4.87 -13.15
CA GLY A 544 3.14 -3.85 -12.21
C GLY A 544 1.86 -3.10 -12.57
N SER A 545 0.85 -3.82 -13.07
CA SER A 545 -0.54 -3.32 -13.14
C SER A 545 -1.11 -3.02 -11.75
N VAL A 546 -0.60 -3.74 -10.75
CA VAL A 546 -0.87 -3.58 -9.31
C VAL A 546 0.43 -3.70 -8.51
N PRO A 547 0.48 -3.22 -7.25
CA PRO A 547 1.64 -3.42 -6.39
C PRO A 547 1.92 -4.91 -6.19
N PHE A 548 3.20 -5.29 -6.27
CA PHE A 548 3.62 -6.68 -6.06
C PHE A 548 3.20 -7.18 -4.68
N GLY A 549 2.65 -8.40 -4.61
CA GLY A 549 2.15 -9.01 -3.38
C GLY A 549 0.79 -8.48 -2.91
N CYS A 550 0.17 -7.53 -3.61
CA CYS A 550 -1.16 -7.04 -3.24
C CYS A 550 -2.23 -8.13 -3.43
N ARG A 551 -3.29 -8.09 -2.63
CA ARG A 551 -4.39 -9.06 -2.74
C ARG A 551 -5.37 -8.63 -3.82
N VAL A 552 -5.62 -9.54 -4.76
CA VAL A 552 -6.54 -9.35 -5.88
C VAL A 552 -7.59 -10.45 -5.86
N SER A 553 -8.86 -10.04 -5.87
CA SER A 553 -9.98 -10.94 -6.07
C SER A 553 -10.17 -11.19 -7.56
N ARG A 554 -10.23 -12.46 -7.98
CA ARG A 554 -10.46 -12.89 -9.37
C ARG A 554 -11.72 -13.75 -9.46
N ASP A 555 -12.84 -13.13 -9.81
CA ASP A 555 -14.14 -13.81 -9.98
C ASP A 555 -14.79 -13.49 -11.34
N GLY A 556 -14.19 -14.01 -12.41
CA GLY A 556 -14.56 -13.64 -13.78
C GLY A 556 -13.99 -12.27 -14.18
N ALA A 557 -14.13 -11.89 -15.45
CA ALA A 557 -13.49 -10.67 -15.92
C ALA A 557 -14.15 -9.42 -15.33
N PHE A 558 -15.46 -9.41 -15.03
CA PHE A 558 -16.12 -8.25 -14.38
C PHE A 558 -15.73 -8.00 -12.91
N ARG A 559 -15.31 -9.02 -12.16
CA ARG A 559 -14.98 -8.92 -10.71
C ARG A 559 -13.52 -9.28 -10.45
N THR A 560 -12.66 -8.70 -11.27
CA THR A 560 -11.21 -8.78 -11.10
C THR A 560 -10.69 -7.44 -10.62
N HIS A 561 -10.43 -7.32 -9.31
CA HIS A 561 -10.10 -6.05 -8.63
C HIS A 561 -9.33 -6.29 -7.33
N ARG A 562 -8.70 -5.24 -6.80
CA ARG A 562 -8.00 -5.29 -5.50
C ARG A 562 -8.98 -5.57 -4.36
N SER A 563 -8.53 -6.38 -3.39
CA SER A 563 -9.30 -6.76 -2.20
C SER A 563 -8.43 -6.67 -0.96
N ASP A 564 -8.95 -6.13 0.15
CA ASP A 564 -8.24 -6.00 1.42
C ASP A 564 -8.79 -6.92 2.53
N GLY A 565 -9.73 -7.82 2.20
CA GLY A 565 -10.26 -8.80 3.13
C GLY A 565 -11.64 -9.34 2.76
N LEU A 566 -12.52 -9.43 3.76
CA LEU A 566 -13.90 -9.93 3.63
C LEU A 566 -14.91 -8.99 4.28
N VAL A 567 -16.14 -9.01 3.79
CA VAL A 567 -17.29 -8.35 4.42
C VAL A 567 -18.36 -9.39 4.73
N PHE A 568 -18.90 -9.33 5.95
CA PHE A 568 -19.95 -10.21 6.44
C PHE A 568 -21.21 -9.39 6.65
N VAL A 569 -22.26 -9.74 5.90
CA VAL A 569 -23.53 -9.03 5.88
C VAL A 569 -24.60 -9.91 6.55
N PRO A 570 -25.26 -9.42 7.62
CA PRO A 570 -26.32 -10.15 8.28
C PRO A 570 -27.59 -10.18 7.42
N ASP A 571 -28.39 -11.24 7.53
CA ASP A 571 -29.67 -11.31 6.81
C ASP A 571 -30.81 -10.53 7.50
N THR A 572 -30.57 -9.24 7.77
CA THR A 572 -31.45 -8.33 8.52
C THR A 572 -31.81 -7.09 7.69
N PRO A 573 -32.79 -6.26 8.11
CA PRO A 573 -33.06 -4.96 7.52
C PRO A 573 -31.83 -4.06 7.43
N TYR A 574 -31.83 -3.13 6.48
CA TYR A 574 -30.71 -2.21 6.26
C TYR A 574 -30.62 -1.17 7.38
N ILE A 575 -29.45 -1.03 8.00
CA ILE A 575 -29.21 -0.06 9.07
C ILE A 575 -28.29 1.04 8.56
N ALA A 576 -28.81 2.27 8.44
CA ALA A 576 -28.01 3.42 8.04
C ALA A 576 -27.05 3.89 9.13
N GLY A 577 -25.81 4.23 8.76
CA GLY A 577 -24.75 4.54 9.72
C GLY A 577 -24.11 3.28 10.31
N THR A 578 -23.49 3.39 11.48
CA THR A 578 -22.80 2.26 12.12
C THR A 578 -23.75 1.10 12.41
N ASP A 579 -23.48 -0.04 11.80
CA ASP A 579 -24.19 -1.30 12.01
C ASP A 579 -23.23 -2.28 12.67
N HIS A 580 -23.51 -2.65 13.93
CA HIS A 580 -22.67 -3.54 14.73
C HIS A 580 -22.78 -5.01 14.31
N SER A 581 -23.78 -5.34 13.49
CA SER A 581 -23.95 -6.64 12.84
C SER A 581 -23.32 -6.69 11.46
N LEU A 582 -23.05 -5.56 10.81
CA LEU A 582 -22.29 -5.53 9.56
C LEU A 582 -20.78 -5.57 9.86
N LEU A 583 -20.10 -6.66 9.51
CA LEU A 583 -18.72 -6.89 9.95
C LEU A 583 -17.74 -6.84 8.77
N LYS A 584 -16.56 -6.28 9.00
CA LYS A 584 -15.43 -6.31 8.07
C LYS A 584 -14.25 -7.06 8.69
N TRP A 585 -13.68 -7.97 7.94
CA TRP A 585 -12.42 -8.61 8.27
C TRP A 585 -11.35 -8.10 7.30
N LYS A 586 -10.20 -7.72 7.82
CA LYS A 586 -9.01 -7.38 7.04
C LYS A 586 -7.87 -8.29 7.44
N ALA A 587 -6.98 -8.55 6.49
CA ALA A 587 -5.70 -9.16 6.84
C ALA A 587 -4.92 -8.25 7.80
N ARG A 588 -4.11 -8.85 8.68
CA ARG A 588 -3.41 -8.12 9.75
C ARG A 588 -2.46 -7.05 9.20
N ASP A 589 -1.81 -7.33 8.09
CA ASP A 589 -0.93 -6.41 7.36
C ASP A 589 -1.67 -5.22 6.71
N GLN A 590 -3.01 -5.25 6.70
CA GLN A 590 -3.86 -4.20 6.12
C GLN A 590 -4.61 -3.38 7.21
N LEU A 591 -4.28 -3.62 8.48
CA LEU A 591 -4.79 -2.83 9.60
C LEU A 591 -3.86 -1.64 9.83
N THR A 592 -4.36 -0.46 9.49
CA THR A 592 -3.64 0.81 9.68
C THR A 592 -4.45 1.78 10.52
N VAL A 593 -3.76 2.76 11.10
CA VAL A 593 -4.34 3.92 11.76
C VAL A 593 -3.65 5.17 11.25
N ASP A 594 -4.42 6.24 11.08
CA ASP A 594 -3.90 7.54 10.68
C ASP A 594 -3.72 8.40 11.95
N LEU A 595 -2.50 8.82 12.26
CA LEU A 595 -2.20 9.65 13.43
C LEU A 595 -1.62 11.00 13.01
N THR A 596 -1.95 12.05 13.74
CA THR A 596 -1.29 13.35 13.61
C THR A 596 0.14 13.22 14.14
N VAL A 597 1.12 13.70 13.39
CA VAL A 597 2.55 13.65 13.72
C VAL A 597 3.04 15.06 14.04
N ARG A 598 3.78 15.22 15.14
CA ARG A 598 4.40 16.50 15.54
C ARG A 598 5.83 16.30 16.05
N GLY A 599 6.63 17.35 15.99
CA GLY A 599 7.98 17.40 16.54
C GLY A 599 9.09 17.17 15.50
N ALA A 600 10.29 17.66 15.82
CA ALA A 600 11.52 17.47 15.05
C ALA A 600 12.72 17.42 16.03
N GLY A 601 13.25 16.22 16.33
CA GLY A 601 14.56 16.07 16.99
C GLY A 601 14.81 14.77 17.76
N LYS A 602 15.91 14.07 17.41
CA LYS A 602 16.55 12.87 18.00
C LYS A 602 15.61 11.73 18.37
N GLY A 603 15.45 10.71 17.51
CA GLY A 603 14.95 9.37 17.90
C GLY A 603 13.54 9.32 18.51
N GLU A 604 13.42 9.84 19.73
CA GLU A 604 12.27 10.09 20.61
C GLU A 604 11.39 11.31 20.21
N GLY A 605 11.81 12.19 19.30
CA GLY A 605 11.11 13.45 19.01
C GLY A 605 9.96 13.45 18.00
N LEU A 606 9.44 12.29 17.60
CA LEU A 606 8.19 12.20 16.85
C LEU A 606 7.05 11.88 17.82
N GLY A 607 6.12 12.81 17.98
CA GLY A 607 4.88 12.61 18.73
C GLY A 607 3.74 12.17 17.81
N PHE A 608 2.94 11.20 18.26
CA PHE A 608 1.81 10.63 17.55
C PHE A 608 0.52 10.88 18.31
N PHE A 609 -0.44 11.52 17.67
CA PHE A 609 -1.67 11.98 18.32
C PHE A 609 -2.92 11.48 17.58
N ALA A 610 -3.82 10.86 18.33
CA ALA A 610 -5.21 10.67 17.92
C ALA A 610 -6.05 11.88 18.35
N VAL A 611 -7.31 11.89 17.98
CA VAL A 611 -8.25 12.98 18.32
C VAL A 611 -9.35 12.43 19.25
N ASP A 612 -9.80 13.20 20.24
CA ASP A 612 -10.96 12.87 21.07
C ASP A 612 -12.28 13.45 20.52
N ASP A 613 -13.38 13.30 21.26
CA ASP A 613 -14.71 13.79 20.86
C ASP A 613 -14.78 15.34 20.77
N ASP A 614 -13.94 16.04 21.53
CA ASP A 614 -13.87 17.50 21.57
C ASP A 614 -12.90 18.07 20.53
N GLY A 615 -12.23 17.21 19.76
CA GLY A 615 -11.19 17.60 18.81
C GLY A 615 -9.83 17.84 19.45
N GLY A 616 -9.66 17.51 20.73
CA GLY A 616 -8.41 17.54 21.47
C GLY A 616 -7.47 16.40 21.07
N ASP A 617 -6.18 16.62 21.28
CA ASP A 617 -5.17 15.61 20.96
C ASP A 617 -4.98 14.62 22.10
N VAL A 618 -5.02 13.33 21.76
CA VAL A 618 -4.67 12.22 22.66
C VAL A 618 -3.31 11.68 22.27
N ASP A 619 -2.33 11.79 23.17
CA ASP A 619 -0.96 11.33 22.93
C ASP A 619 -0.86 9.79 22.95
N CYS A 620 -0.57 9.22 21.79
CA CYS A 620 -0.39 7.78 21.58
C CYS A 620 1.10 7.39 21.48
N SER A 621 2.04 8.32 21.64
CA SER A 621 3.46 8.13 21.31
C SER A 621 4.12 6.99 22.09
N LYS A 622 3.67 6.74 23.33
CA LYS A 622 4.17 5.62 24.16
C LYS A 622 3.85 4.23 23.61
N HIS A 623 2.91 4.14 22.67
CA HIS A 623 2.46 2.89 22.07
C HIS A 623 2.90 2.72 20.61
N VAL A 624 3.56 3.73 20.04
CA VAL A 624 4.00 3.76 18.64
C VAL A 624 5.52 3.75 18.58
N HIS A 625 6.08 2.58 18.22
CA HIS A 625 7.52 2.38 18.09
C HIS A 625 7.88 2.07 16.64
N LEU A 626 8.54 3.02 15.96
CA LEU A 626 9.03 2.86 14.60
C LEU A 626 10.47 2.33 14.60
N SER A 627 10.85 1.61 13.54
CA SER A 627 12.27 1.41 13.22
C SER A 627 12.95 2.76 12.92
N GLU A 628 14.27 2.84 13.03
CA GLU A 628 14.98 4.08 12.71
C GLU A 628 14.85 4.45 11.22
N GLN A 629 14.73 3.46 10.33
CA GLN A 629 14.46 3.68 8.92
C GLN A 629 13.07 4.29 8.69
N ASP A 630 12.04 3.74 9.34
CA ASP A 630 10.67 4.28 9.23
C ASP A 630 10.55 5.68 9.83
N ALA A 631 11.20 5.90 10.97
CA ALA A 631 11.25 7.20 11.61
C ALA A 631 11.99 8.23 10.74
N ALA A 632 13.10 7.85 10.11
CA ALA A 632 13.83 8.72 9.18
C ALA A 632 12.97 9.11 7.97
N ARG A 633 12.27 8.15 7.35
CA ARG A 633 11.32 8.42 6.25
C ARG A 633 10.23 9.38 6.67
N LEU A 634 9.59 9.14 7.82
CA LEU A 634 8.53 10.01 8.32
C LEU A 634 9.04 11.43 8.65
N ARG A 635 10.23 11.57 9.25
CA ARG A 635 10.84 12.88 9.50
C ARG A 635 11.08 13.64 8.21
N ALA A 636 11.57 12.97 7.17
CA ALA A 636 11.79 13.58 5.86
C ALA A 636 10.48 14.10 5.24
N ASP A 637 9.40 13.32 5.34
CA ASP A 637 8.08 13.71 4.81
C ASP A 637 7.41 14.83 5.64
N VAL A 638 7.60 14.85 6.95
CA VAL A 638 7.13 15.94 7.84
C VAL A 638 7.88 17.24 7.56
N ALA A 639 9.20 17.17 7.35
CA ALA A 639 10.04 18.34 7.10
C ALA A 639 9.71 19.05 5.77
N ASP A 640 9.22 18.31 4.78
CA ASP A 640 8.70 18.88 3.52
C ASP A 640 7.37 19.62 3.71
N ARG A 641 6.71 19.47 4.88
CA ARG A 641 5.37 20.00 5.18
C ARG A 641 5.29 20.86 6.46
N PRO A 642 6.14 21.90 6.61
CA PRO A 642 6.30 22.60 7.88
C PRO A 642 5.09 23.45 8.32
N SER A 643 4.09 23.67 7.45
CA SER A 643 2.93 24.55 7.71
C SER A 643 1.58 23.82 7.82
N ARG A 644 1.58 22.48 7.85
CA ARG A 644 0.35 21.68 7.96
C ARG A 644 0.47 20.62 9.04
N VAL A 645 -0.65 20.37 9.73
CA VAL A 645 -0.87 19.14 10.49
C VAL A 645 -0.56 17.99 9.55
N THR A 646 0.49 17.22 9.89
CA THR A 646 0.92 16.09 9.08
C THR A 646 0.29 14.83 9.65
N VAL A 647 -0.55 14.17 8.87
CA VAL A 647 -1.18 12.91 9.26
C VAL A 647 -0.44 11.76 8.58
N ALA A 648 0.04 10.79 9.35
CA ALA A 648 0.74 9.62 8.84
C ALA A 648 -0.11 8.35 9.02
N GLU A 649 -0.14 7.52 7.98
CA GLU A 649 -0.72 6.18 8.01
C GLU A 649 0.31 5.19 8.56
N LEU A 650 -0.05 4.47 9.63
CA LEU A 650 0.82 3.56 10.36
C LEU A 650 0.15 2.19 10.50
N GLY A 651 0.88 1.12 10.23
CA GLY A 651 0.46 -0.27 10.48
C GLY A 651 1.28 -0.89 11.61
N LEU A 652 0.73 -1.88 12.33
CA LEU A 652 1.47 -2.62 13.36
C LEU A 652 1.86 -4.00 12.82
N ASP A 653 3.17 -4.25 12.71
CA ASP A 653 3.65 -5.61 12.44
C ASP A 653 3.61 -6.43 13.74
N SER A 654 2.65 -7.33 13.83
CA SER A 654 2.47 -8.19 15.01
C SER A 654 3.63 -9.14 15.29
N SER A 655 4.52 -9.37 14.31
CA SER A 655 5.65 -10.29 14.49
C SER A 655 6.87 -9.65 15.13
N SER A 656 7.19 -8.39 14.79
CA SER A 656 8.25 -7.61 15.44
C SER A 656 7.76 -6.75 16.60
N GLY A 657 6.46 -6.41 16.64
CA GLY A 657 5.90 -5.42 17.55
C GLY A 657 6.21 -3.98 17.16
N LEU A 658 6.89 -3.76 16.03
CA LEU A 658 7.18 -2.44 15.50
C LEU A 658 6.03 -1.95 14.61
N TRP A 659 5.85 -0.64 14.63
CA TRP A 659 4.99 0.06 13.69
C TRP A 659 5.74 0.32 12.38
N VAL A 660 5.01 0.21 11.28
CA VAL A 660 5.48 0.45 9.92
C VAL A 660 4.83 1.74 9.43
N TYR A 661 5.66 2.66 8.97
CA TYR A 661 5.18 3.88 8.32
C TYR A 661 4.80 3.58 6.86
N HIS A 662 3.56 3.87 6.46
CA HIS A 662 3.14 3.65 5.07
C HIS A 662 3.31 4.91 4.24
N ALA A 663 2.61 5.99 4.59
CA ALA A 663 2.67 7.25 3.86
C ALA A 663 1.98 8.38 4.62
N VAL A 664 2.30 9.62 4.26
CA VAL A 664 1.53 10.79 4.70
C VAL A 664 0.18 10.82 3.98
N ARG A 665 -0.85 11.31 4.70
CA ARG A 665 -2.24 11.48 4.29
C ARG A 665 -2.58 12.95 4.12
N PRO A 666 -2.18 13.60 3.00
CA PRO A 666 -2.51 15.01 2.74
C PRO A 666 -4.01 15.27 2.59
N ASP A 667 -4.79 14.21 2.35
CA ASP A 667 -6.25 14.23 2.26
C ASP A 667 -6.95 14.38 3.62
N LYS A 668 -6.21 14.24 4.72
CA LYS A 668 -6.75 14.31 6.08
C LYS A 668 -6.35 15.62 6.77
N GLU A 669 -7.33 16.19 7.48
CA GLU A 669 -7.16 17.43 8.26
C GLU A 669 -6.69 17.13 9.70
N GLY A 670 -6.82 15.88 10.16
CA GLY A 670 -6.35 15.41 11.46
C GLY A 670 -6.30 13.88 11.51
N GLY A 671 -5.67 13.37 12.57
CA GLY A 671 -5.60 11.95 12.88
C GLY A 671 -6.98 11.33 13.11
N ASN A 672 -7.02 10.01 13.23
CA ASN A 672 -8.21 9.28 13.59
C ASN A 672 -8.65 9.57 15.03
N HIS A 673 -9.93 9.32 15.31
CA HIS A 673 -10.44 9.33 16.67
C HIS A 673 -9.71 8.28 17.53
N PHE A 674 -9.53 8.54 18.82
CA PHE A 674 -8.84 7.63 19.74
C PHE A 674 -9.46 6.23 19.78
N ASP A 675 -10.79 6.13 19.67
CA ASP A 675 -11.45 4.82 19.56
C ASP A 675 -11.04 4.03 18.33
N THR A 676 -10.71 4.70 17.22
CA THR A 676 -10.20 4.02 16.03
C THR A 676 -8.80 3.48 16.29
N PHE A 677 -7.94 4.24 16.97
CA PHE A 677 -6.62 3.78 17.39
C PHE A 677 -6.72 2.54 18.30
N LEU A 678 -7.55 2.62 19.35
CA LEU A 678 -7.78 1.50 20.26
C LEU A 678 -8.42 0.30 19.53
N SER A 679 -9.38 0.55 18.64
CA SER A 679 -10.01 -0.50 17.84
C SER A 679 -9.02 -1.20 16.92
N THR A 680 -8.07 -0.48 16.31
CA THR A 680 -7.01 -1.09 15.49
C THR A 680 -6.13 -2.01 16.34
N LEU A 681 -5.68 -1.57 17.52
CA LEU A 681 -4.91 -2.40 18.45
C LEU A 681 -5.70 -3.65 18.90
N LEU A 682 -6.97 -3.46 19.27
CA LEU A 682 -7.85 -4.57 19.64
C LEU A 682 -8.04 -5.55 18.48
N LEU A 683 -8.15 -5.08 17.24
CA LEU A 683 -8.27 -5.95 16.07
C LEU A 683 -6.99 -6.73 15.80
N HIS A 684 -5.80 -6.18 16.05
CA HIS A 684 -4.57 -6.98 15.97
C HIS A 684 -4.59 -8.18 16.95
N ALA A 685 -5.14 -7.99 18.15
CA ALA A 685 -5.27 -9.04 19.16
C ALA A 685 -6.43 -10.02 18.85
N GLU A 686 -7.60 -9.49 18.51
CA GLU A 686 -8.88 -10.22 18.50
C GLU A 686 -9.35 -10.63 17.10
N SER A 687 -8.76 -10.11 16.02
CA SER A 687 -9.13 -10.52 14.67
C SER A 687 -8.60 -11.94 14.40
N PRO A 688 -9.47 -12.86 13.95
CA PRO A 688 -9.04 -14.20 13.59
C PRO A 688 -8.08 -14.17 12.40
N SER A 689 -7.12 -15.10 12.36
CA SER A 689 -6.27 -15.28 11.17
C SER A 689 -7.08 -15.84 9.98
N GLU A 690 -6.57 -15.75 8.75
CA GLU A 690 -7.26 -16.37 7.60
C GLU A 690 -7.45 -17.89 7.78
N PRO A 691 -6.43 -18.67 8.21
CA PRO A 691 -6.61 -20.09 8.50
C PRO A 691 -7.67 -20.36 9.58
N GLU A 692 -7.67 -19.55 10.65
CA GLU A 692 -8.67 -19.64 11.72
C GLU A 692 -10.09 -19.40 11.18
N LEU A 693 -10.26 -18.33 10.38
CA LEU A 693 -11.53 -17.96 9.79
C LEU A 693 -12.07 -19.05 8.85
N ARG A 694 -11.20 -19.58 7.97
CA ARG A 694 -11.55 -20.67 7.05
C ARG A 694 -12.00 -21.91 7.83
N TYR A 695 -11.27 -22.28 8.87
CA TYR A 695 -11.60 -23.43 9.70
C TYR A 695 -12.90 -23.25 10.47
N ARG A 696 -13.01 -22.16 11.25
CA ARG A 696 -14.14 -21.90 12.13
C ARG A 696 -15.43 -21.61 11.38
N LEU A 697 -15.42 -21.24 10.10
CA LEU A 697 -16.65 -21.04 9.34
C LEU A 697 -17.08 -22.30 8.56
N SER A 698 -16.14 -23.12 8.12
CA SER A 698 -16.45 -24.36 7.39
C SER A 698 -16.75 -25.54 8.30
N SER A 699 -16.15 -25.58 9.50
CA SER A 699 -16.23 -26.74 10.39
C SER A 699 -17.57 -26.82 11.13
N PRO A 700 -18.16 -28.03 11.28
CA PRO A 700 -19.42 -28.20 12.01
C PRO A 700 -19.27 -27.89 13.51
N THR A 701 -18.07 -28.08 14.06
CA THR A 701 -17.70 -27.76 15.45
C THR A 701 -16.72 -26.58 15.50
N ASP A 702 -16.67 -25.87 16.63
CA ASP A 702 -15.66 -24.82 16.90
C ASP A 702 -14.67 -25.33 17.96
N ASP A 703 -13.67 -26.09 17.50
CA ASP A 703 -12.59 -26.68 18.31
C ASP A 703 -11.21 -26.12 17.93
N TRP A 704 -11.17 -24.94 17.29
CA TRP A 704 -9.94 -24.29 16.83
C TRP A 704 -8.88 -24.18 17.94
N ALA A 705 -9.27 -23.86 19.17
CA ALA A 705 -8.34 -23.71 20.30
C ALA A 705 -7.52 -24.98 20.56
N LYS A 706 -8.11 -26.18 20.45
CA LYS A 706 -7.39 -27.45 20.61
C LYS A 706 -6.41 -27.69 19.47
N ARG A 707 -6.79 -27.27 18.27
CA ARG A 707 -5.96 -27.38 17.06
C ARG A 707 -4.77 -26.43 17.11
N GLU A 708 -5.00 -25.20 17.55
CA GLU A 708 -3.96 -24.19 17.74
C GLU A 708 -3.02 -24.60 18.86
N GLU A 709 -3.52 -25.10 19.99
CA GLU A 709 -2.70 -25.68 21.06
C GLU A 709 -1.87 -26.87 20.54
N GLY A 710 -2.48 -27.80 19.81
CA GLY A 710 -1.77 -28.91 19.17
C GLY A 710 -0.71 -28.45 18.16
N ALA A 711 -1.01 -27.43 17.36
CA ALA A 711 -0.09 -26.85 16.39
C ALA A 711 1.03 -26.06 17.06
N LEU A 712 0.76 -25.33 18.14
CA LEU A 712 1.75 -24.64 18.95
C LEU A 712 2.65 -25.65 19.67
N LEU A 713 2.11 -26.74 20.19
CA LEU A 713 2.89 -27.84 20.77
C LEU A 713 3.74 -28.54 19.71
N ALA A 714 3.25 -28.69 18.48
CA ALA A 714 4.00 -29.26 17.35
C ALA A 714 5.06 -28.30 16.77
N ALA A 715 4.76 -26.99 16.72
CA ALA A 715 5.63 -25.94 16.19
C ALA A 715 6.65 -25.43 17.22
N ALA A 716 6.34 -25.58 18.52
CA ALA A 716 7.29 -25.39 19.60
C ALA A 716 8.33 -26.51 19.54
N SER A 717 9.25 -26.40 18.59
CA SER A 717 10.47 -27.20 18.61
C SER A 717 11.10 -26.99 19.98
N PRO A 718 11.34 -28.05 20.77
CA PRO A 718 12.03 -27.91 22.04
C PRO A 718 13.49 -27.50 21.81
N TRP A 719 13.98 -27.60 20.57
CA TRP A 719 15.29 -27.15 20.14
C TRP A 719 15.34 -25.62 19.99
N ARG A 720 16.26 -25.01 20.70
CA ARG A 720 16.62 -23.58 20.63
C ARG A 720 18.02 -23.47 20.05
N GLU A 721 18.21 -22.58 19.10
CA GLU A 721 19.56 -22.23 18.67
C GLU A 721 20.24 -21.45 19.81
N GLN A 722 21.43 -21.90 20.21
CA GLN A 722 22.29 -21.24 21.16
C GLN A 722 23.68 -21.08 20.56
N PHE A 723 24.44 -20.11 21.07
CA PHE A 723 25.78 -19.85 20.58
C PHE A 723 26.82 -20.42 21.53
N SER A 724 27.66 -21.34 21.03
CA SER A 724 28.77 -21.87 21.84
C SER A 724 29.93 -20.88 21.86
N LYS A 725 30.19 -20.27 23.02
CA LYS A 725 31.32 -19.35 23.22
C LYS A 725 32.68 -20.04 23.04
N SER A 726 32.78 -21.33 23.32
CA SER A 726 34.05 -22.07 23.23
C SER A 726 34.36 -22.56 21.81
N GLN A 727 33.33 -22.84 21.00
CA GLN A 727 33.47 -23.34 19.63
C GLN A 727 33.13 -22.30 18.55
N ASN A 728 32.71 -21.09 18.96
CA ASN A 728 32.38 -19.96 18.10
C ASN A 728 31.45 -20.32 16.91
N ARG A 729 30.49 -21.20 17.17
CA ARG A 729 29.48 -21.62 16.20
C ARG A 729 28.13 -21.86 16.89
N PRO A 730 27.01 -21.68 16.19
CA PRO A 730 25.70 -22.03 16.73
C PRO A 730 25.56 -23.54 16.94
N PHE A 731 24.80 -23.92 17.96
CA PHE A 731 24.36 -25.29 18.22
C PHE A 731 22.90 -25.27 18.64
N TRP A 732 22.19 -26.36 18.42
CA TRP A 732 20.80 -26.52 18.81
C TRP A 732 20.76 -27.24 20.16
N TRP A 733 20.07 -26.64 21.13
CA TRP A 733 19.86 -27.18 22.47
C TRP A 733 18.40 -27.52 22.69
N ASN A 734 18.11 -28.76 23.07
CA ASN A 734 16.77 -29.22 23.38
C ASN A 734 16.42 -28.85 24.83
N SER A 735 15.48 -27.93 25.00
CA SER A 735 15.02 -27.42 26.29
C SER A 735 14.28 -28.43 27.18
N VAL A 736 13.91 -29.59 26.63
CA VAL A 736 13.16 -30.65 27.34
C VAL A 736 14.06 -31.83 27.69
N THR A 737 14.94 -32.24 26.77
CA THR A 737 15.82 -33.41 26.95
C THR A 737 17.25 -33.04 27.38
N ASP A 738 17.58 -31.75 27.41
CA ASP A 738 18.92 -31.19 27.62
C ASP A 738 19.97 -31.65 26.59
N GLU A 739 19.51 -32.20 25.46
CA GLU A 739 20.35 -32.69 24.37
C GLU A 739 20.96 -31.53 23.56
N LYS A 740 22.16 -31.74 23.01
CA LYS A 740 22.88 -30.75 22.19
C LYS A 740 23.22 -31.35 20.83
N SER A 741 22.81 -30.67 19.76
CA SER A 741 23.13 -31.04 18.38
C SER A 741 23.84 -29.89 17.68
N TRP A 742 24.86 -30.22 16.90
CA TRP A 742 25.57 -29.26 16.07
C TRP A 742 25.04 -29.20 14.62
N ALA A 743 24.17 -30.15 14.26
CA ALA A 743 23.39 -30.10 13.04
C ALA A 743 21.98 -29.58 13.38
N ARG A 744 21.40 -28.77 12.49
CA ARG A 744 20.02 -28.30 12.64
C ARG A 744 19.09 -29.51 12.74
N PRO A 745 18.40 -29.73 13.88
CA PRO A 745 17.44 -30.81 14.01
C PRO A 745 16.38 -30.68 12.93
N ALA A 746 15.98 -31.80 12.33
CA ALA A 746 14.91 -31.78 11.34
C ALA A 746 13.68 -31.09 11.95
N PRO A 747 13.00 -30.19 11.21
CA PRO A 747 11.72 -29.67 11.67
C PRO A 747 10.82 -30.86 12.01
N PHE A 748 10.08 -30.76 13.11
CA PHE A 748 9.05 -31.73 13.44
C PHE A 748 8.02 -31.72 12.30
N LEU A 749 8.18 -32.59 11.30
CA LEU A 749 7.27 -32.69 10.17
C LEU A 749 6.10 -33.61 10.55
N SER A 750 4.94 -32.97 10.68
CA SER A 750 3.56 -33.45 10.50
C SER A 750 3.02 -34.57 11.39
N LEU A 751 1.99 -34.21 12.16
CA LEU A 751 0.65 -34.82 12.03
C LEU A 751 -0.31 -33.79 11.43
#